data_AF-A0A668VPR3-F1
#
_entry.id   AF-A0A668VPR3-F1
#
_cell.length_a   1.000
_cell.length_b   1.000
_cell.length_c   1.000
_cell.angle_alpha   90.00
_cell.angle_beta   90.00
_cell.angle_gamma   90.00
#
_symmetry.space_group_name_H-M   'P 1'
#
loop_
_entity.id
_entity.type
_entity.pdbx_description
1 polymer ?
#
loop_
_entity_poly.entity_id
_entity_poly.type
_entity_poly.pdbx_seq_one_letter_code
_entity_poly.pdbx_strand_id
1 'polypeptide(L)'
;MTSVLAVRQRGWMVFFIGTGDGQLIKLSVDRKYHAACPTVLYRTSDDLKVFPKLHLDPVDRKYVYVPFRNQIKRVPVSKCSTYTNVQECWSAQDPYCGWCGSKSSCTFEDDCTDSDWLSIPDESQHKMISHKLEKDTNGQISLKIHTHLTVGQEAASNFTCQFSAPSTELCTQNNPPQQFPQCTCILDTTLPPDGLHVIVKFRLGSTQLSEKLSLTNCSDISGPPSSVLCQQCIKAGCRWNTNRCSWADQTEINDSVCQNVQSGKNFSIPEISSITPRVVSFYGRNHAVLSGRNLDDVTAVRMQADTDCTPKESPVWDNTGFSLTFHIPTSDIKGVVNVCLLLPDGRCHGKAKITYSSLPSCTNITPSSSWISGKRKITLTGSHLNFVEGVIHSHAMHDVRLPRNISSQSLTYDSPEALSISSSTMFLKVANKTLNCSTKLSYYPDPEFTSFTATRTGKDVRITIQKKTDKLEMTIDELSMWGIQDKPKNCTMEAKETSNNTDSFTCEIESSTNPEFQQLLIKYGDKSVKLENKDESAVYYFLMPILVLLLTPAIIIAVVLFYKRQQQRLADKMNKFVEDLELNIRNDIRQGFVELQTENADLLENVGTIPFLDFKHFASRIFFPENESLMESCIKDISQDVVKIQLDECCQGLSRLIQDQLFLTSMVHALEEEKSFTIKDKCAVASLLTVALHSNLSYLTEVMEVLLKDLMQKSSNTQPKLLLRRTESTVEKLLTNWMSICLYGFLRETVGQHLFLMVSALTQQIAKGPVDCVTEKALYTLNEDWLLWQAQDFSSLKLKVLFAVGTDGEVSEPLEVNALDCDTVEQVKEKILSSFKAKFGFPYNIPLRDVCIEYEKNGLFFPLEEVDASSEVIGEVTMLNTLKHYKVNDGGTIKVLSKKTHPPLSPQGSVKDDENFSGKYFHLIDPDVDEDQTKNPERKKLKLKEVHLTKLLSTKVAVHSFVEKLFRSIWGLTLSRSPFAVKYFFDFLDTQAENMKITDPDVLHIWKTNSLPLRFWINILKNPQFVFDMEKTPHLDGCLSVIAQAFMDSFSLSEMQLGKYAPTNKLLYAKDIPKFKQEVKMYYKQIRDQSPVTPAEFKDFLHEESKKHENEFNEAAALKELYKFIERYFTEIKQKLDENGVPAELKEQLQHVKQSFDGLKSCSWS
;
A
#
# COMPACT_ATOMS: atom_id res chain seq x y z
N MET A 1 -6.74 4.66 17.52
CA MET A 1 -5.69 3.85 16.87
C MET A 1 -5.97 3.80 15.37
N THR A 2 -4.95 3.98 14.52
CA THR A 2 -5.11 4.03 13.05
C THR A 2 -4.19 3.09 12.29
N SER A 3 -3.06 2.69 12.88
CA SER A 3 -2.17 1.65 12.35
C SER A 3 -1.53 0.88 13.50
N VAL A 4 -1.16 -0.37 13.24
CA VAL A 4 -0.43 -1.23 14.18
C VAL A 4 0.58 -2.06 13.39
N LEU A 5 1.83 -2.08 13.85
CA LEU A 5 2.89 -2.95 13.37
C LEU A 5 3.46 -3.72 14.56
N ALA A 6 3.34 -5.04 14.54
CA ALA A 6 3.85 -5.91 15.58
C ALA A 6 5.15 -6.58 15.12
N VAL A 7 6.16 -6.59 15.98
CA VAL A 7 7.48 -7.14 15.70
C VAL A 7 7.94 -7.93 16.90
N ARG A 8 8.40 -9.15 16.65
CA ARG A 8 8.99 -9.98 17.71
C ARG A 8 10.46 -9.61 17.86
N GLN A 9 10.85 -9.16 19.05
CA GLN A 9 12.22 -8.88 19.46
C GLN A 9 12.54 -9.79 20.65
N ARG A 10 13.25 -10.90 20.42
CA ARG A 10 13.50 -11.96 21.42
C ARG A 10 12.20 -12.52 22.02
N GLY A 11 12.09 -12.57 23.35
CA GLY A 11 10.86 -12.91 24.07
C GLY A 11 9.81 -11.81 24.09
N TRP A 12 10.10 -10.62 23.60
CA TRP A 12 9.19 -9.49 23.63
C TRP A 12 8.44 -9.32 22.31
N MET A 13 7.16 -8.99 22.40
CA MET A 13 6.35 -8.50 21.30
C MET A 13 6.30 -6.98 21.38
N VAL A 14 6.84 -6.29 20.37
CA VAL A 14 6.86 -4.83 20.29
C VAL A 14 5.83 -4.36 19.27
N PHE A 15 4.92 -3.53 19.73
CA PHE A 15 3.86 -2.92 18.93
C PHE A 15 4.20 -1.47 18.66
N PHE A 16 4.23 -1.09 17.39
CA PHE A 16 4.25 0.29 16.93
C PHE A 16 2.84 0.69 16.52
N ILE A 17 2.25 1.66 17.20
CA ILE A 17 0.84 2.02 17.12
C ILE A 17 0.75 3.45 16.61
N GLY A 18 0.23 3.63 15.40
CA GLY A 18 -0.12 4.95 14.88
C GLY A 18 -1.49 5.37 15.36
N THR A 19 -1.66 6.66 15.63
CA THR A 19 -2.91 7.23 16.11
C THR A 19 -3.52 8.24 15.15
N GLY A 20 -4.84 8.47 15.29
CA GLY A 20 -5.60 9.38 14.43
C GLY A 20 -5.28 10.85 14.66
N ASP A 21 -4.67 11.15 15.80
CA ASP A 21 -4.14 12.44 16.20
C ASP A 21 -2.63 12.56 15.99
N GLY A 22 -2.02 11.65 15.21
CA GLY A 22 -0.68 11.83 14.68
C GLY A 22 0.47 11.47 15.62
N GLN A 23 0.26 10.51 16.54
CA GLN A 23 1.30 9.94 17.38
C GLN A 23 1.72 8.56 16.89
N LEU A 24 3.00 8.23 17.09
CA LEU A 24 3.54 6.89 16.99
C LEU A 24 3.95 6.43 18.39
N ILE A 25 3.22 5.45 18.92
CA ILE A 25 3.42 4.88 20.25
C ILE A 25 4.10 3.53 20.09
N LYS A 26 5.10 3.24 20.93
CA LYS A 26 5.72 1.93 21.07
C LYS A 26 5.25 1.29 22.38
N LEU A 27 4.81 0.05 22.32
CA LEU A 27 4.44 -0.75 23.47
C LEU A 27 5.15 -2.10 23.39
N SER A 28 5.92 -2.47 24.41
CA SER A 28 6.56 -3.78 24.50
C SER A 28 5.77 -4.67 25.46
N VAL A 29 5.59 -5.93 25.10
CA VAL A 29 4.86 -6.92 25.89
C VAL A 29 5.74 -8.15 26.06
N ASP A 30 5.94 -8.61 27.29
CA ASP A 30 6.76 -9.78 27.61
C ASP A 30 6.07 -11.11 27.25
N ARG A 31 6.73 -12.25 27.45
CA ARG A 31 6.15 -13.59 27.16
C ARG A 31 4.95 -13.97 28.02
N LYS A 32 4.79 -13.34 29.19
CA LYS A 32 3.66 -13.54 30.12
C LYS A 32 2.53 -12.53 29.89
N TYR A 33 2.61 -11.76 28.79
CA TYR A 33 1.67 -10.70 28.43
C TYR A 33 1.66 -9.51 29.39
N HIS A 34 2.71 -9.30 30.18
CA HIS A 34 2.88 -8.06 30.92
C HIS A 34 3.41 -6.96 30.00
N ALA A 35 2.69 -5.85 29.97
CA ALA A 35 3.04 -4.68 29.19
C ALA A 35 4.13 -3.86 29.91
N ALA A 36 5.22 -3.57 29.21
CA ALA A 36 6.12 -2.49 29.57
C ALA A 36 5.46 -1.13 29.31
N CYS A 37 6.10 -0.08 29.80
CA CYS A 37 5.61 1.28 29.69
C CYS A 37 5.54 1.74 28.23
N PRO A 38 4.37 2.19 27.74
CA PRO A 38 4.27 2.70 26.38
C PRO A 38 5.07 4.00 26.25
N THR A 39 5.75 4.15 25.12
CA THR A 39 6.61 5.31 24.82
C THR A 39 6.18 5.97 23.52
N VAL A 40 6.15 7.30 23.49
CA VAL A 40 5.85 8.04 22.26
C VAL A 40 7.14 8.27 21.47
N LEU A 41 7.33 7.53 20.37
CA LEU A 41 8.52 7.64 19.54
C LEU A 41 8.52 8.90 18.69
N TYR A 42 7.33 9.29 18.20
CA TYR A 42 7.14 10.45 17.35
C TYR A 42 5.73 11.03 17.48
N ARG A 43 5.61 12.35 17.23
CA ARG A 43 4.35 13.09 17.19
C ARG A 43 4.40 14.18 16.14
N THR A 44 3.27 14.47 15.52
CA THR A 44 3.10 15.59 14.58
C THR A 44 2.73 16.88 15.31
N SER A 45 2.99 18.03 14.68
CA SER A 45 2.60 19.35 15.18
C SER A 45 1.11 19.66 14.96
N ASP A 46 0.54 19.15 13.86
CA ASP A 46 -0.78 19.56 13.34
C ASP A 46 -1.79 18.40 13.25
N ASP A 47 -1.66 17.41 14.15
CA ASP A 47 -2.59 16.27 14.26
C ASP A 47 -2.79 15.47 12.97
N LEU A 48 -1.76 15.40 12.15
CA LEU A 48 -1.80 14.64 10.92
C LEU A 48 -1.94 13.16 11.28
N LYS A 49 -3.10 12.59 10.96
CA LYS A 49 -3.40 11.16 11.13
C LYS A 49 -2.28 10.29 10.57
N VAL A 50 -1.78 9.36 11.39
CA VAL A 50 -0.89 8.30 10.91
C VAL A 50 -1.70 7.37 10.01
N PHE A 51 -1.19 7.13 8.80
CA PHE A 51 -1.84 6.24 7.83
C PHE A 51 -1.73 4.76 8.26
N PRO A 52 -2.63 3.88 7.77
CA PRO A 52 -2.76 2.51 8.26
C PRO A 52 -1.51 1.62 8.18
N LYS A 53 -0.52 1.99 7.36
CA LYS A 53 0.63 1.13 7.05
C LYS A 53 1.93 1.71 7.62
N LEU A 54 2.48 1.08 8.65
CA LEU A 54 3.83 1.36 9.16
C LEU A 54 4.81 0.35 8.57
N HIS A 55 6.03 0.77 8.27
CA HIS A 55 7.08 -0.11 7.72
C HIS A 55 8.35 -0.01 8.54
N LEU A 56 8.92 -1.15 8.96
CA LEU A 56 10.29 -1.17 9.48
C LEU A 56 11.29 -0.98 8.34
N ASP A 57 12.44 -0.39 8.66
CA ASP A 57 13.57 -0.32 7.75
C ASP A 57 14.04 -1.74 7.40
N PRO A 58 14.08 -2.11 6.10
CA PRO A 58 14.42 -3.46 5.70
C PRO A 58 15.90 -3.80 5.88
N VAL A 59 16.78 -2.81 6.07
CA VAL A 59 18.23 -3.03 6.19
C VAL A 59 18.61 -3.46 7.59
N ASP A 60 18.30 -2.63 8.59
CA ASP A 60 18.73 -2.83 9.98
C ASP A 60 17.58 -2.93 10.99
N ARG A 61 16.33 -2.68 10.56
CA ARG A 61 15.12 -2.64 11.41
C ARG A 61 15.21 -1.67 12.60
N LYS A 62 16.14 -0.71 12.58
CA LYS A 62 16.32 0.31 13.64
C LYS A 62 15.43 1.53 13.45
N TYR A 63 14.74 1.64 12.33
CA TYR A 63 13.81 2.72 12.04
C TYR A 63 12.45 2.18 11.61
N VAL A 64 11.41 2.95 11.86
CA VAL A 64 10.06 2.79 11.34
C VAL A 64 9.69 4.00 10.48
N TYR A 65 9.25 3.73 9.26
CA TYR A 65 8.70 4.72 8.34
C TYR A 65 7.22 4.92 8.68
N VAL A 66 6.89 6.15 9.05
CA VAL A 66 5.56 6.60 9.47
C VAL A 66 4.98 7.51 8.40
N PRO A 67 4.01 7.03 7.60
CA PRO A 67 3.34 7.85 6.60
C PRO A 67 2.24 8.72 7.22
N PHE A 68 2.20 9.96 6.73
CA PHE A 68 1.15 10.96 6.96
C PHE A 68 0.62 11.42 5.60
N ARG A 69 -0.47 12.21 5.58
CA ARG A 69 -1.14 12.66 4.35
C ARG A 69 -0.20 13.19 3.25
N ASN A 70 0.78 14.03 3.62
CA ASN A 70 1.66 14.73 2.67
C ASN A 70 3.17 14.51 2.95
N GLN A 71 3.54 13.59 3.85
CA GLN A 71 4.93 13.39 4.25
C GLN A 71 5.15 11.99 4.85
N ILE A 72 6.38 11.48 4.76
CA ILE A 72 6.82 10.28 5.48
C ILE A 72 7.90 10.69 6.47
N LYS A 73 7.85 10.15 7.69
CA LYS A 73 8.90 10.35 8.69
C LYS A 73 9.58 9.03 9.02
N ARG A 74 10.91 9.03 8.93
CA ARG A 74 11.75 7.95 9.43
C ARG A 74 12.01 8.19 10.91
N VAL A 75 11.49 7.31 11.77
CA VAL A 75 11.53 7.44 13.22
C VAL A 75 12.35 6.27 13.80
N PRO A 76 13.34 6.50 14.68
CA PRO A 76 14.08 5.40 15.30
C PRO A 76 13.17 4.57 16.21
N VAL A 77 13.31 3.24 16.17
CA VAL A 77 12.49 2.30 16.98
C VAL A 77 12.82 2.34 18.47
N SER A 78 13.98 2.89 18.82
CA SER A 78 14.37 3.22 20.18
C SER A 78 15.42 4.34 20.19
N LYS A 79 15.60 4.98 21.35
CA LYS A 79 16.59 6.05 21.58
C LYS A 79 17.57 5.66 22.69
N CYS A 80 18.19 4.48 22.59
CA CYS A 80 19.04 3.91 23.65
C CYS A 80 20.12 4.88 24.19
N SER A 81 20.67 5.73 23.33
CA SER A 81 21.70 6.71 23.71
C SER A 81 21.22 7.79 24.70
N THR A 82 19.92 7.89 24.99
CA THR A 82 19.42 8.81 26.04
C THR A 82 19.73 8.32 27.45
N TYR A 83 20.02 7.02 27.61
CA TYR A 83 20.31 6.41 28.90
C TYR A 83 21.81 6.42 29.13
N THR A 84 22.24 7.08 30.21
CA THR A 84 23.66 7.41 30.42
C THR A 84 24.39 6.40 31.30
N ASN A 85 23.64 5.57 32.02
CA ASN A 85 24.18 4.52 32.86
C ASN A 85 23.36 3.22 32.72
N VAL A 86 23.96 2.12 33.17
CA VAL A 86 23.38 0.77 33.10
C VAL A 86 22.03 0.65 33.80
N GLN A 87 21.84 1.34 34.93
CA GLN A 87 20.58 1.32 35.68
C GLN A 87 19.46 2.00 34.88
N GLU A 88 19.72 3.15 34.28
CA GLU A 88 18.79 3.84 33.38
C GLU A 88 18.46 3.01 32.13
N CYS A 89 19.49 2.40 31.52
CA CYS A 89 19.36 1.57 30.32
C CYS A 89 18.46 0.35 30.58
N TRP A 90 18.66 -0.33 31.72
CA TRP A 90 17.85 -1.48 32.11
C TRP A 90 16.43 -1.08 32.54
N SER A 91 16.29 0.03 33.28
CA SER A 91 14.99 0.52 33.76
C SER A 91 14.08 1.00 32.63
N ALA A 92 14.64 1.29 31.45
CA ALA A 92 13.87 1.61 30.26
C ALA A 92 12.96 0.45 29.78
N GLN A 93 13.28 -0.80 30.16
CA GLN A 93 12.53 -2.00 29.75
C GLN A 93 12.31 -2.06 28.22
N ASP A 94 13.32 -1.63 27.46
CA ASP A 94 13.29 -1.61 26.00
C ASP A 94 14.09 -2.78 25.40
N PRO A 95 13.44 -3.74 24.71
CA PRO A 95 14.11 -4.93 24.18
C PRO A 95 15.06 -4.66 23.00
N TYR A 96 15.13 -3.43 22.50
CA TYR A 96 16.13 -3.02 21.49
C TYR A 96 17.41 -2.46 22.12
N CYS A 97 17.38 -2.08 23.40
CA CYS A 97 18.49 -1.45 24.08
C CYS A 97 19.28 -2.45 24.93
N GLY A 98 20.61 -2.37 24.81
CA GLY A 98 21.55 -3.11 25.64
C GLY A 98 22.66 -2.20 26.13
N TRP A 99 23.11 -2.43 27.37
CA TRP A 99 24.32 -1.79 27.89
C TRP A 99 25.54 -2.51 27.33
N CYS A 100 26.38 -1.80 26.57
CA CYS A 100 27.62 -2.33 26.02
C CYS A 100 28.77 -1.98 26.98
N GLY A 101 29.32 -2.99 27.66
CA GLY A 101 30.34 -2.81 28.69
C GLY A 101 31.62 -2.16 28.13
N SER A 102 32.10 -2.65 27.00
CA SER A 102 33.30 -2.13 26.31
C SER A 102 33.19 -0.66 25.90
N LYS A 103 31.98 -0.20 25.56
CA LYS A 103 31.69 1.20 25.20
C LYS A 103 31.19 2.04 26.37
N SER A 104 30.97 1.44 27.54
CA SER A 104 30.37 2.07 28.74
C SER A 104 29.16 2.95 28.41
N SER A 105 28.28 2.46 27.53
CA SER A 105 27.11 3.22 27.05
C SER A 105 25.96 2.30 26.65
N CYS A 106 24.74 2.85 26.69
CA CYS A 106 23.53 2.16 26.24
C CYS A 106 23.38 2.31 24.71
N THR A 107 23.42 1.20 23.99
CA THR A 107 23.35 1.15 22.52
C THR A 107 22.23 0.24 22.05
N PHE A 108 22.01 0.19 20.73
CA PHE A 108 21.32 -0.97 20.17
C PHE A 108 22.14 -2.22 20.46
N GLU A 109 21.45 -3.30 20.73
CA GLU A 109 22.10 -4.55 21.09
C GLU A 109 23.04 -5.08 19.99
N ASP A 110 22.61 -5.04 18.73
CA ASP A 110 23.41 -5.47 17.57
C ASP A 110 24.64 -4.59 17.31
N ASP A 111 24.73 -3.39 17.91
CA ASP A 111 25.87 -2.48 17.78
C ASP A 111 26.99 -2.75 18.79
N CYS A 112 26.76 -3.64 19.77
CA CYS A 112 27.79 -4.14 20.65
C CYS A 112 28.41 -5.39 20.03
N THR A 113 29.55 -5.22 19.35
CA THR A 113 30.26 -6.29 18.64
C THR A 113 30.96 -7.30 19.55
N ASP A 114 31.01 -6.99 20.85
CA ASP A 114 31.69 -7.78 21.87
C ASP A 114 30.67 -8.60 22.67
N SER A 115 31.06 -9.73 23.25
CA SER A 115 30.16 -10.57 24.06
C SER A 115 29.91 -10.02 25.48
N ASP A 116 30.19 -8.73 25.68
CA ASP A 116 30.15 -8.00 26.96
C ASP A 116 28.96 -7.01 27.00
N TRP A 117 27.78 -7.49 26.64
CA TRP A 117 26.53 -6.72 26.69
C TRP A 117 25.59 -7.23 27.79
N LEU A 118 24.77 -6.32 28.33
CA LEU A 118 23.74 -6.57 29.33
C LEU A 118 22.40 -6.03 28.82
N SER A 119 21.34 -6.84 28.89
CA SER A 119 19.99 -6.47 28.46
C SER A 119 18.94 -6.95 29.46
N ILE A 120 17.69 -6.55 29.22
CA ILE A 120 16.54 -6.98 30.03
C ILE A 120 16.22 -8.47 29.79
N PRO A 121 15.66 -9.18 30.79
CA PRO A 121 15.19 -10.55 30.63
C PRO A 121 13.99 -10.67 29.69
N ASP A 122 13.68 -11.90 29.24
CA ASP A 122 12.51 -12.21 28.40
C ASP A 122 11.15 -12.05 29.14
N GLU A 123 11.20 -11.85 30.46
CA GLU A 123 10.06 -11.57 31.33
C GLU A 123 10.28 -10.23 32.03
N SER A 124 9.24 -9.41 32.14
CA SER A 124 9.33 -8.09 32.80
C SER A 124 9.67 -8.24 34.28
N GLN A 125 10.59 -7.40 34.75
CA GLN A 125 11.06 -7.40 36.14
C GLN A 125 11.05 -5.99 36.70
N HIS A 126 10.61 -5.85 37.97
CA HIS A 126 10.50 -4.54 38.63
C HIS A 126 11.84 -4.07 39.23
N LYS A 127 12.79 -4.99 39.44
CA LYS A 127 14.12 -4.70 39.99
C LYS A 127 15.17 -5.50 39.23
N MET A 128 16.30 -4.86 38.92
CA MET A 128 17.43 -5.51 38.26
C MET A 128 18.08 -6.57 39.16
N ILE A 129 18.02 -6.34 40.47
CA ILE A 129 18.60 -7.21 41.49
C ILE A 129 17.53 -7.43 42.56
N SER A 130 17.33 -8.69 42.94
CA SER A 130 16.44 -9.06 44.03
C SER A 130 17.19 -9.88 45.06
N HIS A 131 16.81 -9.73 46.33
CA HIS A 131 17.41 -10.45 47.44
C HIS A 131 16.33 -11.11 48.31
N LYS A 132 16.67 -12.28 48.86
CA LYS A 132 15.84 -12.99 49.84
C LYS A 132 16.69 -13.47 51.01
N LEU A 133 16.08 -13.43 52.19
CA LEU A 133 16.62 -13.96 53.44
C LEU A 133 15.87 -15.23 53.82
N GLU A 134 16.57 -16.35 53.71
CA GLU A 134 16.06 -17.68 54.07
C GLU A 134 16.74 -18.17 55.35
N LYS A 135 15.97 -18.81 56.22
CA LYS A 135 16.47 -19.47 57.42
C LYS A 135 16.22 -20.97 57.29
N ASP A 136 17.27 -21.77 57.37
CA ASP A 136 17.17 -23.22 57.25
C ASP A 136 16.68 -23.88 58.56
N THR A 137 16.47 -25.20 58.52
CA THR A 137 16.03 -26.00 59.69
C THR A 137 17.06 -26.04 60.81
N ASN A 138 18.33 -25.76 60.51
CA ASN A 138 19.44 -25.73 61.47
C ASN A 138 19.65 -24.34 62.08
N GLY A 139 18.85 -23.35 61.66
CA GLY A 139 18.89 -21.97 62.14
C GLY A 139 19.92 -21.08 61.43
N GLN A 140 20.59 -21.56 60.39
CA GLN A 140 21.54 -20.81 59.57
C GLN A 140 20.79 -19.90 58.60
N ILE A 141 21.30 -18.67 58.45
CA ILE A 141 20.69 -17.63 57.63
C ILE A 141 21.48 -17.51 56.32
N SER A 142 20.78 -17.63 55.19
CA SER A 142 21.37 -17.45 53.86
C SER A 142 20.76 -16.24 53.16
N LEU A 143 21.64 -15.38 52.64
CA LEU A 143 21.29 -14.27 51.75
C LEU A 143 21.45 -14.75 50.31
N LYS A 144 20.32 -14.90 49.60
CA LYS A 144 20.30 -15.24 48.19
C LYS A 144 20.04 -13.99 47.36
N ILE A 145 20.97 -13.70 46.44
CA ILE A 145 20.87 -12.61 45.48
C ILE A 145 20.62 -13.20 44.10
N HIS A 146 19.67 -12.62 43.37
CA HIS A 146 19.34 -12.99 42.00
C HIS A 146 19.41 -11.77 41.09
N THR A 147 20.13 -11.88 39.98
CA THR A 147 20.22 -10.85 38.95
C THR A 147 19.21 -11.13 37.83
N HIS A 148 18.37 -10.13 37.54
CA HIS A 148 17.33 -10.20 36.52
C HIS A 148 17.85 -9.59 35.21
N LEU A 149 18.81 -10.27 34.59
CA LEU A 149 19.54 -9.79 33.40
C LEU A 149 19.65 -10.90 32.35
N THR A 150 19.71 -10.50 31.08
CA THR A 150 20.19 -11.36 30.00
C THR A 150 21.52 -10.80 29.52
N VAL A 151 22.55 -11.65 29.47
CA VAL A 151 23.93 -11.21 29.25
C VAL A 151 24.62 -12.06 28.18
N GLY A 152 25.61 -11.49 27.50
CA GLY A 152 26.46 -12.24 26.57
C GLY A 152 27.31 -13.32 27.26
N GLN A 153 27.83 -14.26 26.46
CA GLN A 153 28.52 -15.46 26.98
C GLN A 153 29.78 -15.12 27.81
N GLU A 154 30.57 -14.11 27.40
CA GLU A 154 31.76 -13.66 28.13
C GLU A 154 31.40 -12.94 29.44
N ALA A 155 30.33 -12.14 29.43
CA ALA A 155 29.82 -11.49 30.63
C ALA A 155 29.31 -12.52 31.66
N ALA A 156 28.66 -13.59 31.20
CA ALA A 156 28.21 -14.70 32.05
C ALA A 156 29.37 -15.50 32.67
N SER A 157 30.43 -15.79 31.90
CA SER A 157 31.58 -16.56 32.40
C SER A 157 32.42 -15.81 33.43
N ASN A 158 32.40 -14.48 33.41
CA ASN A 158 33.13 -13.60 34.33
C ASN A 158 32.26 -13.07 35.47
N PHE A 159 31.12 -13.71 35.75
CA PHE A 159 30.20 -13.30 36.81
C PHE A 159 30.81 -13.54 38.20
N THR A 160 30.99 -12.47 38.99
CA THR A 160 31.40 -12.59 40.40
C THR A 160 30.62 -11.64 41.31
N CYS A 161 30.42 -12.06 42.55
CA CYS A 161 29.78 -11.28 43.62
C CYS A 161 30.71 -11.13 44.82
N GLN A 162 30.87 -9.89 45.27
CA GLN A 162 31.59 -9.55 46.49
C GLN A 162 30.63 -8.92 47.50
N PHE A 163 30.58 -9.48 48.69
CA PHE A 163 29.78 -8.96 49.79
C PHE A 163 30.68 -8.18 50.75
N SER A 164 30.28 -6.97 51.12
CA SER A 164 31.04 -6.12 52.05
C SER A 164 30.13 -5.53 53.12
N ALA A 165 30.59 -5.57 54.36
CA ALA A 165 29.94 -4.95 55.52
C ALA A 165 31.01 -4.17 56.34
N PRO A 166 30.62 -3.17 57.15
CA PRO A 166 31.56 -2.30 57.87
C PRO A 166 32.45 -3.02 58.91
N SER A 167 32.09 -4.23 59.34
CA SER A 167 32.82 -5.04 60.32
C SER A 167 32.76 -6.53 59.95
N THR A 168 33.94 -7.17 59.82
CA THR A 168 34.19 -8.62 59.60
C THR A 168 33.81 -9.26 58.25
N GLU A 169 34.42 -10.43 57.96
CA GLU A 169 34.06 -11.30 56.83
C GLU A 169 32.59 -11.73 56.97
N LEU A 170 31.76 -11.34 56.00
CA LEU A 170 30.31 -11.52 56.08
C LEU A 170 29.85 -12.96 55.79
N CYS A 171 30.54 -13.63 54.87
CA CYS A 171 30.12 -14.92 54.32
C CYS A 171 31.10 -16.03 54.71
N THR A 172 30.59 -17.21 55.07
CA THR A 172 31.42 -18.38 55.42
C THR A 172 32.29 -18.87 54.24
N GLN A 173 33.38 -19.59 54.51
CA GLN A 173 34.24 -20.17 53.46
C GLN A 173 33.57 -21.30 52.65
N ASN A 174 32.46 -21.87 53.14
CA ASN A 174 31.74 -22.99 52.52
C ASN A 174 30.57 -22.55 51.60
N ASN A 175 30.66 -21.36 50.99
CA ASN A 175 29.59 -20.92 50.08
C ASN A 175 29.53 -21.79 48.82
N PRO A 176 28.33 -22.03 48.27
CA PRO A 176 28.19 -22.66 46.97
C PRO A 176 28.91 -21.87 45.87
N PRO A 177 29.37 -22.53 44.79
CA PRO A 177 30.04 -21.85 43.68
C PRO A 177 29.13 -20.77 43.08
N GLN A 178 29.70 -19.59 42.84
CA GLN A 178 28.99 -18.48 42.21
C GLN A 178 28.70 -18.84 40.76
N GLN A 179 27.43 -18.80 40.36
CA GLN A 179 27.01 -19.12 39.01
C GLN A 179 25.91 -18.17 38.58
N PHE A 180 26.09 -17.51 37.43
CA PHE A 180 25.07 -16.63 36.87
C PHE A 180 23.74 -17.41 36.71
N PRO A 181 22.58 -16.86 37.14
CA PRO A 181 22.32 -15.50 37.64
C PRO A 181 22.24 -15.35 39.18
N GLN A 182 22.82 -16.27 39.97
CA GLN A 182 22.63 -16.34 41.43
C GLN A 182 23.94 -16.26 42.22
N CYS A 183 23.87 -15.53 43.34
CA CYS A 183 24.93 -15.49 44.35
C CYS A 183 24.34 -15.76 45.73
N THR A 184 24.96 -16.66 46.49
CA THR A 184 24.54 -17.00 47.85
C THR A 184 25.65 -16.67 48.83
N CYS A 185 25.30 -15.97 49.90
CA CYS A 185 26.17 -15.70 51.04
C CYS A 185 25.54 -16.33 52.28
N ILE A 186 26.20 -17.34 52.84
CA ILE A 186 25.84 -17.92 54.14
C ILE A 186 26.45 -17.03 55.22
N LEU A 187 25.61 -16.40 56.03
CA LEU A 187 26.06 -15.42 57.03
C LEU A 187 26.79 -16.12 58.19
N ASP A 188 27.98 -15.63 58.52
CA ASP A 188 28.81 -16.14 59.63
C ASP A 188 28.40 -15.56 61.00
N THR A 189 27.58 -14.50 61.00
CA THR A 189 27.13 -13.78 62.20
C THR A 189 25.61 -13.71 62.30
N THR A 190 25.10 -13.65 63.54
CA THR A 190 23.69 -13.33 63.80
C THR A 190 23.43 -11.86 63.49
N LEU A 191 22.33 -11.55 62.79
CA LEU A 191 21.96 -10.17 62.45
C LEU A 191 21.81 -9.31 63.72
N PRO A 192 22.49 -8.15 63.82
CA PRO A 192 22.36 -7.24 64.95
C PRO A 192 20.95 -6.61 65.02
N PRO A 193 20.48 -6.21 66.21
CA PRO A 193 19.15 -5.65 66.41
C PRO A 193 18.91 -4.33 65.66
N ASP A 194 19.95 -3.54 65.42
CA ASP A 194 19.88 -2.27 64.66
C ASP A 194 19.91 -2.49 63.12
N GLY A 195 20.01 -3.75 62.67
CA GLY A 195 20.12 -4.12 61.26
C GLY A 195 21.57 -4.06 60.73
N LEU A 196 21.82 -4.82 59.66
CA LEU A 196 23.12 -4.93 59.00
C LEU A 196 23.08 -4.29 57.61
N HIS A 197 23.93 -3.29 57.38
CA HIS A 197 24.10 -2.70 56.06
C HIS A 197 25.13 -3.46 55.25
N VAL A 198 24.71 -4.00 54.12
CA VAL A 198 25.54 -4.82 53.23
C VAL A 198 25.61 -4.15 51.86
N ILE A 199 26.81 -4.02 51.32
CA ILE A 199 27.02 -3.61 49.94
C ILE A 199 27.44 -4.83 49.15
N VAL A 200 26.65 -5.18 48.14
CA VAL A 200 26.94 -6.28 47.22
C VAL A 200 27.46 -5.67 45.92
N LYS A 201 28.68 -6.04 45.52
CA LYS A 201 29.28 -5.64 44.25
C LYS A 201 29.25 -6.81 43.28
N PHE A 202 28.74 -6.58 42.08
CA PHE A 202 28.66 -7.56 41.01
C PHE A 202 29.62 -7.16 39.91
N ARG A 203 30.34 -8.13 39.37
CA ARG A 203 31.12 -7.97 38.16
C ARG A 203 30.50 -8.85 37.08
N LEU A 204 30.12 -8.25 35.95
CA LEU A 204 29.59 -8.93 34.78
C LEU A 204 30.42 -8.44 33.58
N GLY A 205 31.36 -9.27 33.13
CA GLY A 205 32.36 -8.86 32.14
C GLY A 205 33.17 -7.64 32.59
N SER A 206 33.08 -6.53 31.85
CA SER A 206 33.73 -5.26 32.22
C SER A 206 32.88 -4.36 33.13
N THR A 207 31.58 -4.64 33.25
CA THR A 207 30.64 -3.80 34.00
C THR A 207 30.66 -4.15 35.49
N GLN A 208 30.73 -3.12 36.33
CA GLN A 208 30.60 -3.26 37.79
C GLN A 208 29.30 -2.61 38.27
N LEU A 209 28.55 -3.35 39.07
CA LEU A 209 27.30 -2.92 39.69
C LEU A 209 27.44 -3.00 41.21
N SER A 210 26.71 -2.16 41.94
CA SER A 210 26.65 -2.25 43.39
C SER A 210 25.26 -1.99 43.91
N GLU A 211 24.78 -2.86 44.80
CA GLU A 211 23.50 -2.73 45.47
C GLU A 211 23.70 -2.56 46.98
N LYS A 212 22.94 -1.65 47.59
CA LYS A 212 22.96 -1.40 49.04
C LYS A 212 21.76 -2.07 49.69
N LEU A 213 22.01 -3.03 50.56
CA LEU A 213 21.00 -3.80 51.27
C LEU A 213 21.01 -3.43 52.76
N SER A 214 19.82 -3.39 53.36
CA SER A 214 19.65 -3.28 54.82
C SER A 214 18.94 -4.54 55.29
N LEU A 215 19.70 -5.41 55.94
CA LEU A 215 19.23 -6.72 56.40
C LEU A 215 18.80 -6.59 57.87
N THR A 216 17.59 -7.01 58.17
CA THR A 216 17.07 -7.07 59.53
C THR A 216 16.52 -8.47 59.76
N ASN A 217 16.60 -8.98 60.99
CA ASN A 217 15.97 -10.24 61.32
C ASN A 217 14.46 -10.13 61.09
N CYS A 218 13.92 -10.97 60.21
CA CYS A 218 12.51 -10.94 59.81
C CYS A 218 11.55 -11.05 61.01
N SER A 219 12.01 -11.68 62.10
CA SER A 219 11.23 -11.89 63.32
C SER A 219 11.14 -10.64 64.20
N ASP A 220 12.07 -9.70 64.04
CA ASP A 220 12.15 -8.47 64.84
C ASP A 220 11.27 -7.35 64.26
N ILE A 221 10.86 -7.49 63.00
CA ILE A 221 9.93 -6.57 62.30
C ILE A 221 8.50 -6.87 62.77
N SER A 222 8.10 -6.24 63.88
CA SER A 222 6.80 -6.42 64.52
C SER A 222 6.10 -5.08 64.83
N GLY A 223 4.77 -5.06 64.76
CA GLY A 223 3.97 -3.86 64.97
C GLY A 223 2.55 -4.00 64.42
N PRO A 224 1.68 -2.99 64.60
CA PRO A 224 0.36 -2.99 63.97
C PRO A 224 0.49 -2.98 62.44
N PRO A 225 -0.31 -3.77 61.71
CA PRO A 225 -0.19 -3.88 60.27
C PRO A 225 -0.44 -2.51 59.62
N SER A 226 0.59 -2.00 58.98
CA SER A 226 0.55 -0.76 58.20
C SER A 226 1.29 -0.97 56.89
N SER A 227 0.94 -0.19 55.86
CA SER A 227 1.65 -0.24 54.58
C SER A 227 3.17 -0.01 54.77
N VAL A 228 3.53 0.85 55.71
CA VAL A 228 4.93 1.14 56.09
C VAL A 228 5.63 -0.09 56.66
N LEU A 229 5.01 -0.79 57.62
CA LEU A 229 5.58 -1.99 58.23
C LEU A 229 5.74 -3.14 57.22
N CYS A 230 4.77 -3.27 56.30
CA CYS A 230 4.84 -4.22 55.20
C CYS A 230 6.02 -3.92 54.24
N GLN A 231 6.18 -2.65 53.84
CA GLN A 231 7.31 -2.24 53.00
C GLN A 231 8.66 -2.45 53.69
N GLN A 232 8.74 -2.23 55.01
CA GLN A 232 9.94 -2.50 55.79
C GLN A 232 10.31 -3.98 55.80
N CYS A 233 9.31 -4.87 55.96
CA CYS A 233 9.51 -6.32 55.88
C CYS A 233 10.06 -6.78 54.52
N ILE A 234 9.45 -6.30 53.43
CA ILE A 234 9.87 -6.68 52.08
C ILE A 234 11.26 -6.14 51.74
N LYS A 235 11.58 -4.89 52.13
CA LYS A 235 12.93 -4.32 51.95
C LYS A 235 14.01 -5.11 52.69
N ALA A 236 13.66 -5.68 53.84
CA ALA A 236 14.56 -6.56 54.59
C ALA A 236 14.77 -7.93 53.93
N GLY A 237 14.17 -8.24 52.77
CA GLY A 237 14.31 -9.55 52.09
C GLY A 237 13.43 -10.65 52.69
N CYS A 238 12.44 -10.27 53.49
CA CYS A 238 11.52 -11.15 54.20
C CYS A 238 10.16 -11.25 53.48
N ARG A 239 9.33 -12.22 53.88
CA ARG A 239 7.96 -12.42 53.37
C ARG A 239 6.92 -11.82 54.31
N TRP A 240 5.97 -11.07 53.75
CA TRP A 240 4.79 -10.61 54.48
C TRP A 240 3.64 -11.63 54.35
N ASN A 241 3.15 -12.15 55.48
CA ASN A 241 2.04 -13.11 55.51
C ASN A 241 1.13 -12.84 56.73
N THR A 242 -0.20 -12.93 56.57
CA THR A 242 -1.17 -12.78 57.68
C THR A 242 -0.92 -11.53 58.53
N ASN A 243 -0.66 -10.38 57.88
CA ASN A 243 -0.40 -9.10 58.56
C ASN A 243 0.84 -9.08 59.47
N ARG A 244 1.82 -9.97 59.24
CA ARG A 244 3.09 -10.05 59.98
C ARG A 244 4.26 -10.35 59.03
N CYS A 245 5.48 -10.03 59.48
CA CYS A 245 6.71 -10.35 58.77
C CYS A 245 7.21 -11.76 59.15
N SER A 246 7.74 -12.49 58.17
CA SER A 246 8.24 -13.87 58.31
C SER A 246 9.41 -14.14 57.36
N TRP A 247 10.19 -15.18 57.60
CA TRP A 247 11.29 -15.60 56.71
C TRP A 247 10.77 -16.03 55.33
N ALA A 248 11.57 -15.82 54.28
CA ALA A 248 11.19 -16.20 52.92
C ALA A 248 11.24 -17.72 52.71
N ASP A 249 10.39 -18.25 51.82
CA ASP A 249 10.41 -19.63 51.33
C ASP A 249 10.69 -19.66 49.81
N GLN A 250 10.55 -20.82 49.16
CA GLN A 250 10.84 -21.00 47.72
C GLN A 250 9.97 -20.14 46.77
N THR A 251 8.93 -19.46 47.27
CA THR A 251 8.00 -18.65 46.45
C THR A 251 8.49 -17.20 46.25
N GLU A 252 8.05 -16.54 45.16
CA GLU A 252 8.40 -15.14 44.87
C GLU A 252 7.76 -14.15 45.86
N ILE A 253 8.54 -13.17 46.32
CA ILE A 253 8.07 -12.11 47.23
C ILE A 253 7.40 -11.03 46.36
N ASN A 254 6.08 -10.84 46.52
CA ASN A 254 5.30 -9.89 45.72
C ASN A 254 5.10 -8.55 46.47
N ASP A 255 5.68 -7.48 45.95
CA ASP A 255 5.64 -6.12 46.54
C ASP A 255 4.20 -5.52 46.60
N SER A 256 3.25 -6.04 45.81
CA SER A 256 1.86 -5.55 45.74
C SER A 256 1.05 -5.79 47.02
N VAL A 257 1.48 -6.69 47.91
CA VAL A 257 0.78 -7.05 49.14
C VAL A 257 0.65 -5.85 50.10
N CYS A 258 1.57 -4.88 50.03
CA CYS A 258 1.59 -3.72 50.92
C CYS A 258 0.61 -2.59 50.52
N GLN A 259 -0.03 -2.67 49.35
CA GLN A 259 -0.98 -1.64 48.88
C GLN A 259 -2.34 -1.72 49.58
N ASN A 260 -2.69 -2.89 50.13
CA ASN A 260 -4.01 -3.14 50.73
C ASN A 260 -4.06 -2.93 52.26
N VAL A 261 -3.02 -2.35 52.87
CA VAL A 261 -2.90 -2.23 54.34
C VAL A 261 -3.30 -0.80 54.79
N GLN A 262 -4.46 -0.66 55.44
CA GLN A 262 -5.03 0.62 55.87
C GLN A 262 -4.17 1.35 56.93
N SER A 263 -3.99 2.68 56.81
CA SER A 263 -3.30 3.52 57.80
C SER A 263 -4.27 4.18 58.78
N GLY A 264 -3.87 4.29 60.05
CA GLY A 264 -4.71 4.75 61.18
C GLY A 264 -4.70 6.27 61.48
N LYS A 265 -4.49 7.15 60.50
CA LYS A 265 -4.70 8.62 60.64
C LYS A 265 -5.83 9.08 59.70
N ASN A 266 -6.79 9.83 60.26
CA ASN A 266 -7.96 10.36 59.53
C ASN A 266 -7.68 11.78 59.01
N PHE A 267 -7.45 11.92 57.71
CA PHE A 267 -7.48 13.20 57.00
C PHE A 267 -8.87 13.43 56.42
N SER A 268 -9.30 14.69 56.33
CA SER A 268 -10.51 15.06 55.60
C SER A 268 -10.33 14.74 54.12
N ILE A 269 -11.27 14.01 53.52
CA ILE A 269 -11.14 13.60 52.11
C ILE A 269 -11.36 14.83 51.22
N PRO A 270 -10.38 15.20 50.36
CA PRO A 270 -10.51 16.35 49.48
C PRO A 270 -11.39 16.03 48.27
N GLU A 271 -12.22 16.99 47.85
CA GLU A 271 -13.13 16.88 46.71
C GLU A 271 -12.84 17.95 45.65
N ILE A 272 -12.78 17.55 44.38
CA ILE A 272 -12.48 18.45 43.26
C ILE A 272 -13.79 18.89 42.60
N SER A 273 -14.04 20.21 42.48
CA SER A 273 -15.18 20.75 41.74
C SER A 273 -14.81 21.14 40.30
N SER A 274 -13.65 21.77 40.10
CA SER A 274 -13.22 22.24 38.78
C SER A 274 -11.72 22.46 38.68
N ILE A 275 -11.20 22.34 37.46
CA ILE A 275 -9.83 22.72 37.10
C ILE A 275 -9.92 23.68 35.91
N THR A 276 -9.20 24.79 35.94
CA THR A 276 -9.20 25.81 34.88
C THR A 276 -7.77 26.19 34.49
N PRO A 277 -7.38 26.07 33.20
CA PRO A 277 -8.14 25.46 32.10
C PRO A 277 -8.18 23.92 32.18
N ARG A 278 -9.23 23.29 31.64
CA ARG A 278 -9.33 21.81 31.54
C ARG A 278 -8.56 21.22 30.37
N VAL A 279 -8.28 22.03 29.35
CA VAL A 279 -7.57 21.64 28.13
C VAL A 279 -6.32 22.50 27.99
N VAL A 280 -5.17 21.87 27.82
CA VAL A 280 -3.86 22.51 27.76
C VAL A 280 -3.06 22.01 26.55
N SER A 281 -2.03 22.73 26.14
CA SER A 281 -1.05 22.20 25.18
C SER A 281 -0.16 21.14 25.82
N PHE A 282 0.61 20.39 25.02
CA PHE A 282 1.66 19.49 25.51
C PHE A 282 2.72 20.15 26.41
N TYR A 283 2.92 21.47 26.32
CA TYR A 283 3.80 22.19 27.24
C TYR A 283 3.17 22.46 28.61
N GLY A 284 1.94 21.99 28.80
CA GLY A 284 1.19 22.19 30.02
C GLY A 284 0.69 23.63 30.13
N ARG A 285 0.55 24.08 31.38
CA ARG A 285 0.04 25.40 31.71
C ARG A 285 0.59 25.88 33.04
N ASN A 286 1.03 27.13 33.06
CA ASN A 286 1.40 27.80 34.30
C ASN A 286 0.17 28.38 35.00
N HIS A 287 0.17 28.33 36.33
CA HIS A 287 -0.87 28.92 37.18
C HIS A 287 -2.28 28.38 36.87
N ALA A 288 -2.40 27.05 36.77
CA ALA A 288 -3.71 26.41 36.67
C ALA A 288 -4.40 26.47 38.03
N VAL A 289 -5.71 26.71 38.04
CA VAL A 289 -6.50 26.85 39.27
C VAL A 289 -7.38 25.62 39.45
N LEU A 290 -7.32 25.00 40.63
CA LEU A 290 -8.19 23.90 41.05
C LEU A 290 -9.08 24.39 42.19
N SER A 291 -10.39 24.21 42.06
CA SER A 291 -11.37 24.56 43.08
C SER A 291 -12.07 23.29 43.59
N GLY A 292 -12.51 23.31 44.85
CA GLY A 292 -13.02 22.13 45.54
C GLY A 292 -13.40 22.36 46.99
N ARG A 293 -13.47 21.28 47.77
CA ARG A 293 -13.74 21.26 49.23
C ARG A 293 -12.66 20.47 49.96
N ASN A 294 -12.42 20.81 51.23
CA ASN A 294 -11.46 20.16 52.12
C ASN A 294 -10.04 20.10 51.53
N LEU A 295 -9.58 21.19 50.90
CA LEU A 295 -8.28 21.22 50.22
C LEU A 295 -7.12 21.61 51.14
N ASP A 296 -7.37 21.92 52.40
CA ASP A 296 -6.39 22.51 53.34
C ASP A 296 -5.11 21.67 53.49
N ASP A 297 -5.26 20.34 53.56
CA ASP A 297 -4.16 19.40 53.78
C ASP A 297 -3.49 18.89 52.49
N VAL A 298 -3.90 19.39 51.31
CA VAL A 298 -3.34 18.94 50.03
C VAL A 298 -1.91 19.47 49.86
N THR A 299 -0.97 18.56 49.57
CA THR A 299 0.46 18.90 49.41
C THR A 299 0.89 18.98 47.96
N ALA A 300 0.27 18.20 47.08
CA ALA A 300 0.59 18.15 45.66
C ALA A 300 -0.61 17.66 44.83
N VAL A 301 -0.59 17.98 43.53
CA VAL A 301 -1.53 17.44 42.53
C VAL A 301 -0.79 16.38 41.72
N ARG A 302 -1.30 15.15 41.73
CA ARG A 302 -0.80 14.05 40.92
C ARG A 302 -1.59 13.94 39.62
N MET A 303 -0.87 13.82 38.51
CA MET A 303 -1.39 13.69 37.16
C MET A 303 -0.85 12.39 36.56
N GLN A 304 -1.74 11.51 36.11
CA GLN A 304 -1.36 10.21 35.55
C GLN A 304 -2.30 9.82 34.41
N ALA A 305 -1.74 9.50 33.24
CA ALA A 305 -2.51 8.86 32.17
C ALA A 305 -2.70 7.38 32.48
N ASP A 306 -3.73 6.76 31.90
CA ASP A 306 -3.90 5.30 31.97
C ASP A 306 -2.72 4.54 31.33
N THR A 307 -1.94 5.23 30.49
CA THR A 307 -0.72 4.74 29.83
C THR A 307 0.58 5.16 30.53
N ASP A 308 0.54 5.99 31.57
CA ASP A 308 1.73 6.46 32.29
C ASP A 308 2.12 5.50 33.42
N CYS A 309 3.33 4.94 33.33
CA CYS A 309 3.90 4.13 34.41
C CYS A 309 4.39 4.92 35.61
N THR A 310 4.77 6.18 35.40
CA THR A 310 5.25 7.08 36.46
C THR A 310 4.32 8.29 36.58
N PRO A 311 3.65 8.48 37.73
CA PRO A 311 2.80 9.64 37.92
C PRO A 311 3.64 10.92 37.99
N LYS A 312 3.13 12.02 37.42
CA LYS A 312 3.73 13.35 37.55
C LYS A 312 3.10 14.09 38.71
N GLU A 313 3.91 14.71 39.54
CA GLU A 313 3.44 15.45 40.71
C GLU A 313 3.83 16.92 40.58
N SER A 314 2.88 17.79 40.92
CA SER A 314 3.06 19.24 40.91
C SER A 314 2.77 19.80 42.29
N PRO A 315 3.69 20.57 42.89
CA PRO A 315 3.44 21.20 44.18
C PRO A 315 2.30 22.23 44.05
N VAL A 316 1.53 22.39 45.12
CA VAL A 316 0.45 23.39 45.21
C VAL A 316 0.96 24.67 45.88
N TRP A 317 0.40 25.81 45.49
CA TRP A 317 0.58 27.10 46.16
C TRP A 317 -0.73 27.90 46.11
N ASP A 318 -0.80 29.01 46.84
CA ASP A 318 -2.03 29.82 47.00
C ASP A 318 -3.26 29.00 47.43
N ASN A 319 -3.07 28.06 48.35
CA ASN A 319 -4.14 27.20 48.86
C ASN A 319 -4.99 27.95 49.89
N THR A 320 -6.29 28.06 49.59
CA THR A 320 -7.29 28.77 50.41
C THR A 320 -8.26 27.80 51.11
N GLY A 321 -8.08 26.49 50.98
CA GLY A 321 -8.98 25.44 51.50
C GLY A 321 -10.15 25.10 50.56
N PHE A 322 -10.51 26.02 49.66
CA PHE A 322 -11.54 25.83 48.62
C PHE A 322 -11.01 26.07 47.19
N SER A 323 -9.83 26.66 47.04
CA SER A 323 -9.13 26.81 45.78
C SER A 323 -7.61 26.77 45.99
N LEU A 324 -6.88 26.19 45.06
CA LEU A 324 -5.42 26.15 45.03
C LEU A 324 -4.90 26.36 43.61
N THR A 325 -3.64 26.79 43.50
CA THR A 325 -2.94 26.99 42.23
C THR A 325 -1.82 25.97 42.10
N PHE A 326 -1.62 25.45 40.89
CA PHE A 326 -0.58 24.46 40.59
C PHE A 326 -0.10 24.58 39.14
N HIS A 327 1.06 23.98 38.82
CA HIS A 327 1.58 23.93 37.45
C HIS A 327 1.11 22.65 36.79
N ILE A 328 0.53 22.73 35.60
CA ILE A 328 0.31 21.53 34.76
C ILE A 328 1.63 21.29 34.01
N PRO A 329 2.35 20.18 34.27
CA PRO A 329 3.67 19.92 33.69
C PRO A 329 3.58 19.56 32.21
N THR A 330 4.74 19.48 31.54
CA THR A 330 4.82 19.03 30.15
C THR A 330 4.47 17.55 30.02
N SER A 331 3.81 17.16 28.93
CA SER A 331 3.48 15.76 28.62
C SER A 331 3.84 15.36 27.20
N ASP A 332 4.22 14.10 27.03
CA ASP A 332 4.51 13.49 25.72
C ASP A 332 3.29 12.75 25.15
N ILE A 333 2.26 12.53 25.96
CA ILE A 333 1.03 11.84 25.60
C ILE A 333 -0.07 12.84 25.31
N LYS A 334 -0.85 12.57 24.25
CA LYS A 334 -2.03 13.35 23.88
C LYS A 334 -3.26 12.68 24.49
N GLY A 335 -4.21 13.51 24.94
CA GLY A 335 -5.46 13.02 25.49
C GLY A 335 -5.61 13.24 26.98
N VAL A 336 -6.47 12.42 27.59
CA VAL A 336 -6.99 12.66 28.94
C VAL A 336 -6.06 12.02 29.98
N VAL A 337 -5.66 12.81 30.97
CA VAL A 337 -4.96 12.36 32.17
C VAL A 337 -5.86 12.52 33.39
N ASN A 338 -5.79 11.54 34.28
CA ASN A 338 -6.50 11.59 35.55
C ASN A 338 -5.70 12.44 36.55
N VAL A 339 -6.44 13.21 37.34
CA VAL A 339 -5.90 14.13 38.34
C VAL A 339 -6.48 13.76 39.70
N CYS A 340 -5.58 13.60 40.67
CA CYS A 340 -5.92 13.38 42.07
C CYS A 340 -5.02 14.22 42.99
N LEU A 341 -5.50 14.46 44.20
CA LEU A 341 -4.88 15.31 45.21
C LEU A 341 -4.12 14.45 46.21
N LEU A 342 -2.87 14.79 46.47
CA LEU A 342 -2.01 14.08 47.40
C LEU A 342 -2.11 14.69 48.79
N LEU A 343 -2.30 13.80 49.77
CA LEU A 343 -2.23 14.11 51.19
C LEU A 343 -0.84 13.79 51.75
N PRO A 344 -0.50 14.26 52.97
CA PRO A 344 0.81 14.02 53.58
C PRO A 344 1.12 12.54 53.84
N ASP A 345 0.11 11.67 53.86
CA ASP A 345 0.27 10.22 54.00
C ASP A 345 0.53 9.49 52.67
N GLY A 346 0.63 10.23 51.55
CA GLY A 346 0.93 9.73 50.22
C GLY A 346 -0.27 9.15 49.47
N ARG A 347 -1.48 9.15 50.06
CA ARG A 347 -2.70 8.71 49.38
C ARG A 347 -3.21 9.77 48.42
N CYS A 348 -3.78 9.30 47.30
CA CYS A 348 -4.34 10.17 46.27
C CYS A 348 -5.86 10.13 46.26
N HIS A 349 -6.51 11.29 46.27
CA HIS A 349 -7.96 11.45 46.42
C HIS A 349 -8.55 12.36 45.35
N GLY A 350 -9.80 12.11 44.97
CA GLY A 350 -10.49 12.85 43.90
C GLY A 350 -10.30 12.25 42.51
N LYS A 351 -11.24 12.55 41.61
CA LYS A 351 -11.27 12.08 40.22
C LYS A 351 -11.59 13.25 39.29
N ALA A 352 -10.56 14.00 38.91
CA ALA A 352 -10.68 15.02 37.88
C ALA A 352 -9.89 14.63 36.63
N LYS A 353 -10.16 15.31 35.52
CA LYS A 353 -9.56 15.02 34.22
C LYS A 353 -9.09 16.32 33.58
N ILE A 354 -7.86 16.32 33.07
CA ILE A 354 -7.34 17.37 32.19
C ILE A 354 -6.96 16.74 30.85
N THR A 355 -7.01 17.52 29.77
CA THR A 355 -6.73 17.03 28.41
C THR A 355 -5.51 17.74 27.85
N TYR A 356 -4.48 16.99 27.50
CA TYR A 356 -3.35 17.47 26.70
C TYR A 356 -3.72 17.46 25.22
N SER A 357 -3.57 18.61 24.58
CA SER A 357 -3.85 18.88 23.18
C SER A 357 -2.62 19.40 22.46
N SER A 358 -2.76 19.60 21.16
CA SER A 358 -1.64 19.91 20.27
C SER A 358 -1.06 21.29 20.44
N LEU A 359 0.15 21.46 19.89
CA LEU A 359 0.87 22.72 19.95
C LEU A 359 0.15 23.78 19.10
N PRO A 360 0.14 25.04 19.52
CA PRO A 360 -0.34 26.11 18.66
C PRO A 360 0.58 26.28 17.46
N SER A 361 -0.02 26.38 16.27
CA SER A 361 0.68 26.70 15.03
C SER A 361 0.03 27.93 14.40
N CYS A 362 0.84 28.81 13.82
CA CYS A 362 0.35 29.92 13.01
C CYS A 362 0.47 29.56 11.53
N THR A 363 -0.47 30.02 10.71
CA THR A 363 -0.50 29.72 9.27
C THR A 363 -0.53 30.97 8.42
N ASN A 364 -1.33 31.97 8.82
CA ASN A 364 -1.48 33.20 8.08
C ASN A 364 -1.62 34.41 9.02
N ILE A 365 -1.36 35.59 8.48
CA ILE A 365 -1.57 36.87 9.15
C ILE A 365 -2.35 37.80 8.22
N THR A 366 -3.33 38.47 8.79
CA THR A 366 -4.17 39.44 8.07
C THR A 366 -4.30 40.70 8.92
N PRO A 367 -3.85 41.86 8.41
CA PRO A 367 -3.07 42.08 7.17
C PRO A 367 -1.62 41.54 7.28
N SER A 368 -0.96 41.32 6.13
CA SER A 368 0.43 40.79 6.06
C SER A 368 1.51 41.86 6.20
N SER A 369 1.11 43.12 6.30
CA SER A 369 1.98 44.28 6.47
C SER A 369 1.45 45.24 7.54
N SER A 370 2.32 46.05 8.12
CA SER A 370 2.00 47.12 9.06
C SER A 370 2.74 48.39 8.69
N TRP A 371 2.22 49.54 9.11
CA TRP A 371 2.95 50.80 9.06
C TRP A 371 3.99 50.88 10.19
N ILE A 372 5.10 51.58 9.95
CA ILE A 372 6.25 51.68 10.90
C ILE A 372 5.84 52.23 12.27
N SER A 373 4.83 53.11 12.33
CA SER A 373 4.32 53.64 13.59
C SER A 373 3.58 52.63 14.47
N GLY A 374 3.40 51.38 14.01
CA GLY A 374 2.79 50.30 14.79
C GLY A 374 1.30 50.51 15.08
N LYS A 375 0.72 49.72 16.01
CA LYS A 375 -0.70 49.82 16.41
C LYS A 375 -1.70 49.47 15.31
N ARG A 376 -1.27 48.73 14.29
CA ARG A 376 -2.18 48.09 13.35
C ARG A 376 -2.74 46.83 14.01
N LYS A 377 -4.05 46.62 13.92
CA LYS A 377 -4.69 45.41 14.43
C LYS A 377 -4.32 44.24 13.51
N ILE A 378 -3.57 43.28 14.03
CA ILE A 378 -3.14 42.08 13.30
C ILE A 378 -3.96 40.90 13.78
N THR A 379 -4.56 40.18 12.82
CA THR A 379 -5.24 38.91 13.06
C THR A 379 -4.32 37.78 12.63
N LEU A 380 -3.91 36.97 13.60
CA LEU A 380 -3.11 35.78 13.37
C LEU A 380 -4.05 34.58 13.31
N THR A 381 -4.02 33.83 12.20
CA THR A 381 -4.84 32.63 12.01
C THR A 381 -3.97 31.37 12.05
N GLY A 382 -4.50 30.30 12.61
CA GLY A 382 -3.72 29.12 12.92
C GLY A 382 -4.54 28.03 13.57
N SER A 383 -3.85 27.14 14.29
CA SER A 383 -4.48 26.06 15.06
C SER A 383 -4.09 26.19 16.54
N HIS A 384 -5.01 25.79 17.42
CA HIS A 384 -4.80 25.73 18.88
C HIS A 384 -4.33 27.04 19.52
N LEU A 385 -4.64 28.19 18.90
CA LEU A 385 -4.14 29.51 19.32
C LEU A 385 -4.66 29.96 20.69
N ASN A 386 -5.69 29.31 21.21
CA ASN A 386 -6.21 29.50 22.56
C ASN A 386 -5.22 29.12 23.68
N PHE A 387 -4.13 28.42 23.35
CA PHE A 387 -3.04 28.13 24.30
C PHE A 387 -1.95 29.20 24.33
N VAL A 388 -1.98 30.19 23.43
CA VAL A 388 -0.97 31.24 23.33
C VAL A 388 -1.14 32.26 24.46
N GLU A 389 -0.08 32.48 25.22
CA GLU A 389 -0.01 33.45 26.32
C GLU A 389 0.50 34.82 25.87
N GLY A 390 1.19 34.89 24.73
CA GLY A 390 1.73 36.13 24.19
C GLY A 390 2.32 35.99 22.80
N VAL A 391 2.40 37.10 22.07
CA VAL A 391 3.08 37.20 20.76
C VAL A 391 4.31 38.10 20.90
N ILE A 392 5.44 37.67 20.34
CA ILE A 392 6.73 38.36 20.40
C ILE A 392 7.23 38.60 18.97
N HIS A 393 7.85 39.74 18.72
CA HIS A 393 8.45 40.09 17.42
C HIS A 393 9.98 40.06 17.50
N SER A 394 10.65 39.60 16.45
CA SER A 394 12.11 39.48 16.41
C SER A 394 12.85 40.80 16.62
N HIS A 395 12.27 41.92 16.19
CA HIS A 395 12.84 43.26 16.42
C HIS A 395 12.51 43.84 17.81
N ALA A 396 11.59 43.21 18.55
CA ALA A 396 11.09 43.64 19.85
C ALA A 396 10.94 42.45 20.81
N MET A 397 12.04 41.71 21.02
CA MET A 397 12.04 40.42 21.76
C MET A 397 11.59 40.51 23.22
N HIS A 398 11.62 41.71 23.83
CA HIS A 398 11.22 41.95 25.22
C HIS A 398 9.76 42.35 25.38
N ASP A 399 9.06 42.59 24.27
CA ASP A 399 7.71 43.15 24.23
C ASP A 399 6.69 42.05 23.97
N VAL A 400 6.14 41.48 25.04
CA VAL A 400 5.13 40.41 24.98
C VAL A 400 3.75 41.04 24.79
N ARG A 401 3.18 40.88 23.60
CA ARG A 401 1.83 41.37 23.30
C ARG A 401 0.79 40.36 23.73
N LEU A 402 -0.10 40.79 24.63
CA LEU A 402 -1.22 40.00 25.11
C LEU A 402 -2.28 39.90 23.99
N PRO A 403 -2.64 38.68 23.57
CA PRO A 403 -3.67 38.51 22.55
C PRO A 403 -5.05 38.93 23.07
N ARG A 404 -5.90 39.38 22.16
CA ARG A 404 -7.31 39.75 22.36
C ARG A 404 -8.18 38.92 21.41
N ASN A 405 -9.45 38.71 21.76
CA ASN A 405 -10.41 37.92 20.97
C ASN A 405 -9.82 36.56 20.56
N ILE A 406 -9.36 35.80 21.55
CA ILE A 406 -8.66 34.53 21.34
C ILE A 406 -9.67 33.42 21.09
N SER A 407 -9.50 32.72 19.98
CA SER A 407 -10.18 31.48 19.66
C SER A 407 -9.15 30.38 19.38
N SER A 408 -9.62 29.16 19.12
CA SER A 408 -8.73 28.08 18.68
C SER A 408 -8.11 28.34 17.30
N GLN A 409 -8.75 29.16 16.45
CA GLN A 409 -8.35 29.38 15.06
C GLN A 409 -7.72 30.75 14.80
N SER A 410 -8.01 31.73 15.66
CA SER A 410 -7.54 33.10 15.48
C SER A 410 -7.26 33.79 16.81
N LEU A 411 -6.29 34.69 16.79
CA LEU A 411 -6.09 35.69 17.84
C LEU A 411 -5.82 37.04 17.22
N THR A 412 -6.16 38.11 17.92
CA THR A 412 -5.88 39.48 17.48
C THR A 412 -4.92 40.16 18.44
N TYR A 413 -4.01 40.99 17.93
CA TYR A 413 -3.12 41.80 18.75
C TYR A 413 -2.69 43.05 17.99
N ASP A 414 -2.16 44.04 18.69
CA ASP A 414 -1.69 45.27 18.07
C ASP A 414 -0.20 45.14 17.71
N SER A 415 0.18 45.50 16.49
CA SER A 415 1.56 45.45 16.03
C SER A 415 2.47 46.38 16.85
N PRO A 416 3.71 45.97 17.18
CA PRO A 416 4.69 46.87 17.80
C PRO A 416 5.20 47.90 16.80
N GLU A 417 5.70 49.03 17.32
CA GLU A 417 6.37 50.08 16.54
C GLU A 417 7.74 49.60 16.04
N ALA A 418 8.10 49.94 14.80
CA ALA A 418 9.34 49.54 14.17
C ALA A 418 10.22 50.75 13.80
N LEU A 419 11.53 50.65 14.06
CA LEU A 419 12.49 51.74 13.83
C LEU A 419 12.87 51.92 12.35
N SER A 420 12.66 50.92 11.50
CA SER A 420 13.00 50.96 10.08
C SER A 420 12.15 49.99 9.26
N ILE A 421 12.12 50.21 7.93
CA ILE A 421 11.50 49.31 6.95
C ILE A 421 12.19 47.95 7.06
N SER A 422 11.49 46.97 7.62
CA SER A 422 12.06 45.67 7.96
C SER A 422 10.98 44.59 7.99
N SER A 423 11.41 43.34 7.89
CA SER A 423 10.54 42.17 8.03
C SER A 423 10.78 41.54 9.40
N SER A 424 9.72 41.42 10.20
CA SER A 424 9.79 40.85 11.55
C SER A 424 9.27 39.42 11.57
N THR A 425 10.08 38.49 12.07
CA THR A 425 9.61 37.15 12.45
C THR A 425 8.81 37.25 13.73
N MET A 426 7.75 36.45 13.86
CA MET A 426 6.89 36.41 15.04
C MET A 426 7.10 35.12 15.83
N PHE A 427 6.88 35.15 17.13
CA PHE A 427 6.97 34.00 18.02
C PHE A 427 5.76 33.93 18.95
N LEU A 428 5.25 32.72 19.16
CA LEU A 428 4.14 32.43 20.08
C LEU A 428 4.72 31.94 21.42
N LYS A 429 4.35 32.60 22.52
CA LYS A 429 4.72 32.19 23.88
C LYS A 429 3.66 31.24 24.45
N VAL A 430 4.06 30.05 24.89
CA VAL A 430 3.19 29.01 25.44
C VAL A 430 3.87 28.40 26.66
N ALA A 431 3.29 28.61 27.85
CA ALA A 431 3.94 28.29 29.12
C ALA A 431 5.40 28.80 29.15
N ASN A 432 6.38 27.90 29.31
CA ASN A 432 7.81 28.23 29.38
C ASN A 432 8.54 28.08 28.03
N LYS A 433 7.81 27.94 26.91
CA LYS A 433 8.37 27.74 25.57
C LYS A 433 7.95 28.84 24.60
N THR A 434 8.82 29.09 23.63
CA THR A 434 8.62 30.07 22.56
C THR A 434 8.65 29.33 21.23
N LEU A 435 7.57 29.44 20.45
CA LEU A 435 7.39 28.75 19.17
C LEU A 435 7.53 29.73 18.02
N ASN A 436 8.23 29.33 16.97
CA ASN A 436 8.41 30.17 15.78
C ASN A 436 7.14 30.19 14.93
N CYS A 437 6.79 31.35 14.43
CA CYS A 437 5.73 31.53 13.45
C CYS A 437 6.33 31.67 12.04
N SER A 438 5.93 30.82 11.11
CA SER A 438 6.52 30.76 9.76
C SER A 438 6.24 32.01 8.92
N THR A 439 5.21 32.79 9.25
CA THR A 439 4.87 34.04 8.58
C THR A 439 5.70 35.20 9.14
N LYS A 440 5.95 36.21 8.30
CA LYS A 440 6.67 37.43 8.69
C LYS A 440 5.78 38.63 8.46
N LEU A 441 5.79 39.58 9.40
CA LEU A 441 5.10 40.85 9.25
C LEU A 441 6.05 41.87 8.63
N SER A 442 5.66 42.44 7.48
CA SER A 442 6.47 43.46 6.79
C SER A 442 6.07 44.86 7.24
N TYR A 443 7.05 45.69 7.60
CA TYR A 443 6.83 47.08 7.96
C TYR A 443 7.14 48.01 6.79
N TYR A 444 6.18 48.87 6.44
CA TYR A 444 6.30 49.88 5.38
C TYR A 444 6.15 51.30 5.96
N PRO A 445 6.60 52.34 5.22
CA PRO A 445 6.34 53.73 5.60
C PRO A 445 4.87 54.00 5.86
N ASP A 446 4.59 54.94 6.76
CA ASP A 446 3.22 55.39 7.06
C ASP A 446 2.51 55.92 5.76
N PRO A 447 1.20 55.70 5.61
CA PRO A 447 0.45 56.03 4.38
C PRO A 447 0.39 57.54 4.09
N GLU A 448 0.49 57.90 2.80
CA GLU A 448 0.53 59.30 2.30
C GLU A 448 -0.76 59.65 1.52
N PHE A 449 -1.49 60.67 2.01
CA PHE A 449 -2.72 61.19 1.39
C PHE A 449 -2.42 62.48 0.63
N THR A 450 -2.87 62.60 -0.63
CA THR A 450 -2.40 63.63 -1.56
C THR A 450 -3.40 64.75 -1.82
N SER A 451 -4.68 64.44 -2.01
CA SER A 451 -5.73 65.41 -2.33
C SER A 451 -7.12 64.88 -1.97
N PHE A 452 -8.14 65.75 -1.96
CA PHE A 452 -9.53 65.33 -1.80
C PHE A 452 -10.45 66.15 -2.69
N THR A 453 -11.59 65.56 -3.04
CA THR A 453 -12.69 66.24 -3.74
C THR A 453 -13.97 66.08 -2.93
N ALA A 454 -14.74 67.15 -2.81
CA ALA A 454 -16.04 67.15 -2.15
C ALA A 454 -17.12 67.42 -3.20
N THR A 455 -18.02 66.46 -3.39
CA THR A 455 -19.13 66.55 -4.35
C THR A 455 -20.45 66.48 -3.60
N ARG A 456 -21.41 67.35 -3.97
CA ARG A 456 -22.73 67.36 -3.34
C ARG A 456 -23.61 66.31 -3.98
N THR A 457 -24.18 65.41 -3.18
CA THR A 457 -25.07 64.35 -3.65
C THR A 457 -26.40 64.49 -2.89
N GLY A 458 -27.32 65.31 -3.41
CA GLY A 458 -28.59 65.59 -2.73
C GLY A 458 -28.44 66.40 -1.43
N LYS A 459 -28.81 65.80 -0.29
CA LYS A 459 -28.67 66.38 1.06
C LYS A 459 -27.31 66.12 1.70
N ASP A 460 -26.51 65.23 1.13
CA ASP A 460 -25.25 64.77 1.72
C ASP A 460 -24.05 65.21 0.88
N VAL A 461 -22.87 65.22 1.50
CA VAL A 461 -21.61 65.57 0.83
C VAL A 461 -20.74 64.32 0.76
N ARG A 462 -20.46 63.90 -0.48
CA ARG A 462 -19.56 62.79 -0.80
C ARG A 462 -18.13 63.31 -0.92
N ILE A 463 -17.26 62.79 -0.06
CA ILE A 463 -15.85 63.14 -0.01
C ILE A 463 -15.03 61.98 -0.58
N THR A 464 -14.22 62.25 -1.59
CA THR A 464 -13.30 61.27 -2.18
C THR A 464 -11.87 61.72 -1.95
N ILE A 465 -11.12 60.98 -1.13
CA ILE A 465 -9.70 61.22 -0.84
C ILE A 465 -8.82 60.39 -1.78
N GLN A 466 -7.73 60.98 -2.28
CA GLN A 466 -6.70 60.29 -3.03
C GLN A 466 -5.52 59.95 -2.11
N LYS A 467 -5.15 58.68 -2.12
CA LYS A 467 -3.98 58.14 -1.41
C LYS A 467 -2.98 57.63 -2.46
N LYS A 468 -1.70 57.91 -2.21
CA LYS A 468 -0.61 57.39 -3.03
C LYS A 468 -0.56 55.87 -2.94
N THR A 469 -0.33 55.20 -4.07
CA THR A 469 -0.23 53.73 -4.08
C THR A 469 0.94 53.27 -3.22
N ASP A 470 0.67 52.32 -2.34
CA ASP A 470 1.65 51.68 -1.46
C ASP A 470 1.36 50.18 -1.33
N LYS A 471 2.12 49.49 -0.49
CA LYS A 471 1.99 48.04 -0.22
C LYS A 471 1.25 47.74 1.09
N LEU A 472 0.51 48.72 1.64
CA LEU A 472 -0.17 48.57 2.94
C LEU A 472 -1.55 47.94 2.83
N GLU A 473 -2.15 47.92 1.63
CA GLU A 473 -3.47 47.33 1.34
C GLU A 473 -4.55 47.76 2.35
N MET A 474 -4.61 49.06 2.66
CA MET A 474 -5.54 49.59 3.67
C MET A 474 -7.01 49.36 3.29
N THR A 475 -7.81 49.01 4.30
CA THR A 475 -9.27 48.81 4.22
C THR A 475 -10.02 50.01 4.77
N ILE A 476 -11.33 50.11 4.46
CA ILE A 476 -12.18 51.20 4.94
C ILE A 476 -12.31 51.23 6.48
N ASP A 477 -12.26 50.07 7.14
CA ASP A 477 -12.42 49.92 8.60
C ASP A 477 -11.16 50.37 9.39
N GLU A 478 -10.03 50.54 8.71
CA GLU A 478 -8.77 50.99 9.31
C GLU A 478 -8.65 52.52 9.33
N LEU A 479 -9.63 53.21 8.72
CA LEU A 479 -9.67 54.66 8.60
C LEU A 479 -10.87 55.23 9.35
N SER A 480 -10.65 56.38 9.99
CA SER A 480 -11.72 57.22 10.49
C SER A 480 -11.47 58.64 10.02
N MET A 481 -12.50 59.29 9.48
CA MET A 481 -12.37 60.59 8.84
C MET A 481 -13.37 61.60 9.40
N TRP A 482 -12.91 62.85 9.51
CA TRP A 482 -13.76 63.97 9.91
C TRP A 482 -13.56 65.16 8.98
N GLY A 483 -14.68 65.71 8.50
CA GLY A 483 -14.71 67.01 7.82
C GLY A 483 -14.59 68.14 8.85
N ILE A 484 -13.63 69.03 8.67
CA ILE A 484 -13.43 70.20 9.55
C ILE A 484 -14.03 71.43 8.89
N GLN A 485 -15.01 72.03 9.57
CA GLN A 485 -15.63 73.31 9.25
C GLN A 485 -15.59 74.20 10.52
N ASP A 486 -16.62 74.18 11.38
CA ASP A 486 -16.59 74.80 12.73
C ASP A 486 -16.49 73.77 13.87
N LYS A 487 -17.11 72.60 13.71
CA LYS A 487 -16.99 71.41 14.59
C LYS A 487 -16.70 70.18 13.74
N PRO A 488 -15.87 69.23 14.21
CA PRO A 488 -15.55 68.03 13.44
C PRO A 488 -16.81 67.18 13.23
N LYS A 489 -17.19 66.97 11.97
CA LYS A 489 -18.29 66.08 11.59
C LYS A 489 -17.73 64.73 11.15
N ASN A 490 -18.26 63.64 11.70
CA ASN A 490 -17.83 62.28 11.37
C ASN A 490 -18.23 61.93 9.93
N CYS A 491 -17.33 61.26 9.19
CA CYS A 491 -17.61 60.75 7.86
C CYS A 491 -17.87 59.24 7.90
N THR A 492 -18.96 58.81 7.29
CA THR A 492 -19.29 57.39 7.16
C THR A 492 -18.60 56.84 5.91
N MET A 493 -17.66 55.92 6.08
CA MET A 493 -16.91 55.32 4.96
C MET A 493 -17.84 54.46 4.08
N GLU A 494 -17.77 54.63 2.76
CA GLU A 494 -18.66 53.92 1.82
C GLU A 494 -17.94 52.92 0.93
N ALA A 495 -16.85 53.33 0.29
CA ALA A 495 -16.21 52.54 -0.76
C ALA A 495 -14.72 52.86 -0.91
N LYS A 496 -13.98 51.89 -1.43
CA LYS A 496 -12.60 52.04 -1.90
C LYS A 496 -12.55 51.65 -3.38
N GLU A 497 -11.94 52.50 -4.19
CA GLU A 497 -11.66 52.22 -5.61
C GLU A 497 -10.14 52.28 -5.84
N THR A 498 -9.62 51.35 -6.64
CA THR A 498 -8.18 51.31 -6.96
C THR A 498 -8.01 51.51 -8.46
N SER A 499 -7.28 52.56 -8.85
CA SER A 499 -6.87 52.84 -10.23
C SER A 499 -5.40 52.49 -10.43
N ASN A 500 -4.91 52.45 -11.68
CA ASN A 500 -3.53 52.03 -12.00
C ASN A 500 -2.42 52.77 -11.21
N ASN A 501 -2.68 53.97 -10.67
CA ASN A 501 -1.67 54.79 -9.99
C ASN A 501 -2.12 55.46 -8.66
N THR A 502 -3.38 55.31 -8.22
CA THR A 502 -3.89 55.90 -6.96
C THR A 502 -5.02 55.06 -6.35
N ASP A 503 -5.06 55.00 -5.01
CA ASP A 503 -6.21 54.48 -4.26
C ASP A 503 -7.14 55.64 -3.89
N SER A 504 -8.43 55.53 -4.16
CA SER A 504 -9.45 56.48 -3.73
C SER A 504 -10.35 55.89 -2.66
N PHE A 505 -10.52 56.61 -1.55
CA PHE A 505 -11.51 56.26 -0.51
C PHE A 505 -12.63 57.27 -0.52
N THR A 506 -13.87 56.78 -0.53
CA THR A 506 -15.07 57.59 -0.56
C THR A 506 -15.82 57.45 0.76
N CYS A 507 -16.25 58.57 1.33
CA CYS A 507 -17.06 58.64 2.52
C CYS A 507 -18.15 59.71 2.38
N GLU A 508 -19.23 59.57 3.13
CA GLU A 508 -20.38 60.48 3.10
C GLU A 508 -20.56 61.20 4.45
N ILE A 509 -20.81 62.52 4.39
CA ILE A 509 -21.14 63.35 5.55
C ILE A 509 -22.55 63.92 5.36
N GLU A 510 -23.44 63.62 6.32
CA GLU A 510 -24.75 64.26 6.40
C GLU A 510 -24.57 65.76 6.75
N SER A 511 -24.89 66.67 5.82
CA SER A 511 -24.72 68.11 6.04
C SER A 511 -25.82 68.99 5.45
N SER A 512 -26.50 69.74 6.32
CA SER A 512 -27.64 70.60 5.97
C SER A 512 -27.28 72.01 5.44
N THR A 513 -26.02 72.46 5.53
CA THR A 513 -25.59 73.84 5.17
C THR A 513 -24.16 73.89 4.63
N ASN A 514 -23.98 74.51 3.45
CA ASN A 514 -22.77 74.88 2.68
C ASN A 514 -21.62 73.83 2.51
N PRO A 515 -21.18 73.50 1.26
CA PRO A 515 -20.31 72.34 0.98
C PRO A 515 -18.80 72.57 1.08
N GLU A 516 -18.33 73.74 1.51
CA GLU A 516 -16.89 74.04 1.55
C GLU A 516 -16.22 73.52 2.84
N PHE A 517 -15.74 72.28 2.80
CA PHE A 517 -14.78 71.76 3.78
C PHE A 517 -13.38 72.25 3.43
N GLN A 518 -12.79 73.07 4.29
CA GLN A 518 -11.44 73.61 4.08
C GLN A 518 -10.34 72.59 4.42
N GLN A 519 -10.62 71.69 5.36
CA GLN A 519 -9.66 70.70 5.86
C GLN A 519 -10.34 69.35 6.15
N LEU A 520 -9.60 68.27 5.89
CA LEU A 520 -9.97 66.91 6.32
C LEU A 520 -9.00 66.38 7.37
N LEU A 521 -9.52 65.73 8.40
CA LEU A 521 -8.75 64.97 9.39
C LEU A 521 -8.93 63.47 9.16
N ILE A 522 -7.82 62.76 8.97
CA ILE A 522 -7.77 61.32 8.69
C ILE A 522 -7.02 60.63 9.82
N LYS A 523 -7.61 59.61 10.45
CA LYS A 523 -6.98 58.81 11.52
C LYS A 523 -6.83 57.34 11.09
N TYR A 524 -5.65 56.76 11.35
CA TYR A 524 -5.36 55.33 11.21
C TYR A 524 -4.48 54.88 12.37
N GLY A 525 -4.80 53.74 13.00
CA GLY A 525 -4.17 53.33 14.26
C GLY A 525 -4.24 54.47 15.31
N ASP A 526 -3.08 54.89 15.80
CA ASP A 526 -2.93 56.02 16.73
C ASP A 526 -2.46 57.34 16.05
N LYS A 527 -2.29 57.38 14.71
CA LYS A 527 -1.83 58.56 13.95
C LYS A 527 -2.98 59.36 13.36
N SER A 528 -2.80 60.68 13.19
CA SER A 528 -3.78 61.60 12.59
C SER A 528 -3.12 62.56 11.58
N VAL A 529 -3.70 62.71 10.38
CA VAL A 529 -3.20 63.48 9.23
C VAL A 529 -4.23 64.53 8.79
N LYS A 530 -3.78 65.73 8.35
CA LYS A 530 -4.64 66.82 7.85
C LYS A 530 -4.38 67.13 6.37
N LEU A 531 -5.42 67.40 5.57
CA LEU A 531 -5.33 67.61 4.09
C LEU A 531 -6.11 68.86 3.60
N GLU A 532 -5.57 69.62 2.62
CA GLU A 532 -6.09 70.92 2.07
C GLU A 532 -6.15 70.92 0.52
N ASN A 533 -7.04 71.71 -0.12
CA ASN A 533 -7.34 71.68 -1.58
C ASN A 533 -6.58 72.76 -2.42
N LYS A 534 -6.21 72.48 -3.70
CA LYS A 534 -5.53 73.41 -4.65
C LYS A 534 -6.07 73.27 -6.10
N ASP A 535 -6.49 74.37 -6.74
CA ASP A 535 -7.07 74.44 -8.12
C ASP A 535 -6.08 74.91 -9.20
N GLU A 536 -6.14 74.36 -10.43
CA GLU A 536 -5.63 74.97 -11.67
C GLU A 536 -6.48 74.61 -12.91
N SER A 537 -6.58 75.56 -13.87
CA SER A 537 -7.67 75.69 -14.86
C SER A 537 -7.22 75.74 -16.33
N ALA A 538 -8.10 75.19 -17.20
CA ALA A 538 -8.54 75.66 -18.54
C ALA A 538 -7.64 75.55 -19.80
N VAL A 539 -8.18 74.94 -20.88
CA VAL A 539 -8.62 75.58 -22.15
C VAL A 539 -8.62 74.56 -23.32
N TYR A 540 -9.78 74.41 -23.96
CA TYR A 540 -10.00 73.71 -25.24
C TYR A 540 -10.54 74.72 -26.26
N TYR A 541 -10.46 74.37 -27.55
CA TYR A 541 -11.07 74.97 -28.77
C TYR A 541 -10.20 75.91 -29.61
N PHE A 542 -9.76 75.43 -30.79
CA PHE A 542 -10.13 75.98 -32.11
C PHE A 542 -9.62 75.08 -33.29
N LEU A 543 -10.57 74.49 -34.05
CA LEU A 543 -10.58 74.16 -35.50
C LEU A 543 -9.40 73.34 -36.10
N MET A 544 -9.51 72.09 -36.59
CA MET A 544 -10.51 71.41 -37.44
C MET A 544 -10.77 72.06 -38.82
N PRO A 545 -9.75 72.26 -39.68
CA PRO A 545 -9.92 71.72 -41.04
C PRO A 545 -8.58 71.34 -41.74
N ILE A 546 -7.99 70.18 -41.41
CA ILE A 546 -6.94 69.52 -42.25
C ILE A 546 -7.29 68.03 -42.51
N LEU A 547 -8.40 67.53 -41.95
CA LEU A 547 -8.71 66.10 -41.90
C LEU A 547 -9.07 65.45 -43.25
N VAL A 548 -9.37 66.24 -44.30
CA VAL A 548 -9.87 65.66 -45.56
C VAL A 548 -8.74 65.14 -46.47
N LEU A 549 -7.48 65.50 -46.21
CA LEU A 549 -6.32 65.00 -47.00
C LEU A 549 -5.58 63.81 -46.36
N LEU A 550 -5.91 63.43 -45.11
CA LEU A 550 -5.23 62.35 -44.37
C LEU A 550 -5.98 61.00 -44.38
N LEU A 551 -7.19 60.94 -44.94
CA LEU A 551 -8.06 59.76 -44.83
C LEU A 551 -7.66 58.58 -45.74
N THR A 552 -6.90 58.79 -46.82
CA THR A 552 -6.46 57.70 -47.70
C THR A 552 -5.33 56.83 -47.11
N PRO A 553 -4.24 57.37 -46.50
CA PRO A 553 -3.28 56.54 -45.78
C PRO A 553 -3.84 55.96 -44.48
N ALA A 554 -4.81 56.62 -43.84
CA ALA A 554 -5.45 56.11 -42.61
C ALA A 554 -6.25 54.83 -42.85
N ILE A 555 -6.91 54.68 -44.00
CA ILE A 555 -7.64 53.44 -44.35
C ILE A 555 -6.67 52.29 -44.63
N ILE A 556 -5.54 52.53 -45.33
CA ILE A 556 -4.52 51.51 -45.56
C ILE A 556 -3.87 51.09 -44.22
N ILE A 557 -3.55 52.04 -43.35
CA ILE A 557 -3.04 51.76 -42.00
C ILE A 557 -4.10 51.03 -41.17
N ALA A 558 -5.39 51.38 -41.25
CA ALA A 558 -6.45 50.69 -40.54
C ALA A 558 -6.64 49.25 -41.03
N VAL A 559 -6.54 49.00 -42.34
CA VAL A 559 -6.60 47.65 -42.92
C VAL A 559 -5.36 46.85 -42.54
N VAL A 560 -4.15 47.42 -42.60
CA VAL A 560 -2.92 46.76 -42.13
C VAL A 560 -2.97 46.52 -40.62
N LEU A 561 -3.45 47.45 -39.81
CA LEU A 561 -3.65 47.27 -38.37
C LEU A 561 -4.76 46.27 -38.06
N PHE A 562 -5.79 46.17 -38.90
CA PHE A 562 -6.86 45.17 -38.75
C PHE A 562 -6.34 43.78 -39.11
N TYR A 563 -5.61 43.62 -40.22
CA TYR A 563 -4.94 42.37 -40.58
C TYR A 563 -3.87 41.99 -39.54
N LYS A 564 -3.08 42.94 -39.05
CA LYS A 564 -2.07 42.71 -38.00
C LYS A 564 -2.72 42.40 -36.65
N ARG A 565 -3.84 43.03 -36.29
CA ARG A 565 -4.66 42.67 -35.11
C ARG A 565 -5.35 41.34 -35.28
N GLN A 566 -5.82 40.98 -36.47
CA GLN A 566 -6.44 39.70 -36.72
C GLN A 566 -5.39 38.58 -36.68
N GLN A 567 -4.21 38.81 -37.28
CA GLN A 567 -3.07 37.92 -37.23
C GLN A 567 -2.51 37.79 -35.80
N GLN A 568 -2.46 38.89 -35.02
CA GLN A 568 -2.15 38.85 -33.59
C GLN A 568 -3.21 38.10 -32.80
N ARG A 569 -4.52 38.32 -33.04
CA ARG A 569 -5.58 37.54 -32.39
C ARG A 569 -5.53 36.06 -32.75
N LEU A 570 -5.18 35.72 -34.00
CA LEU A 570 -5.01 34.34 -34.43
C LEU A 570 -3.75 33.72 -33.79
N ALA A 571 -2.66 34.48 -33.69
CA ALA A 571 -1.44 34.08 -32.99
C ALA A 571 -1.65 33.96 -31.48
N ASP A 572 -2.43 34.83 -30.85
CA ASP A 572 -2.79 34.78 -29.43
C ASP A 572 -3.71 33.59 -29.14
N LYS A 573 -4.67 33.31 -30.04
CA LYS A 573 -5.49 32.09 -29.98
C LYS A 573 -4.64 30.83 -30.16
N MET A 574 -3.70 30.83 -31.11
CA MET A 574 -2.78 29.73 -31.36
C MET A 574 -1.83 29.53 -30.18
N ASN A 575 -1.28 30.60 -29.61
CA ASN A 575 -0.42 30.59 -28.43
C ASN A 575 -1.18 30.08 -27.21
N LYS A 576 -2.42 30.56 -26.99
CA LYS A 576 -3.27 30.05 -25.91
C LYS A 576 -3.60 28.57 -26.09
N PHE A 577 -3.89 28.12 -27.31
CA PHE A 577 -4.08 26.71 -27.63
C PHE A 577 -2.81 25.89 -27.36
N VAL A 578 -1.63 26.40 -27.71
CA VAL A 578 -0.34 25.77 -27.43
C VAL A 578 -0.04 25.75 -25.92
N GLU A 579 -0.33 26.82 -25.19
CA GLU A 579 -0.19 26.89 -23.73
C GLU A 579 -1.14 25.93 -23.01
N ASP A 580 -2.41 25.86 -23.43
CA ASP A 580 -3.39 24.90 -22.91
C ASP A 580 -2.97 23.47 -23.24
N LEU A 581 -2.44 23.21 -24.43
CA LEU A 581 -1.89 21.91 -24.83
C LEU A 581 -0.64 21.55 -24.00
N GLU A 582 0.28 22.49 -23.79
CA GLU A 582 1.48 22.29 -22.95
C GLU A 582 1.09 22.02 -21.49
N LEU A 583 0.12 22.77 -20.96
CA LEU A 583 -0.39 22.59 -19.60
C LEU A 583 -1.04 21.22 -19.43
N ASN A 584 -1.85 20.78 -20.40
CA ASN A 584 -2.47 19.47 -20.40
C ASN A 584 -1.42 18.36 -20.49
N ILE A 585 -0.46 18.45 -21.41
CA ILE A 585 0.65 17.48 -21.51
C ILE A 585 1.46 17.44 -20.21
N ARG A 586 1.77 18.59 -19.61
CA ARG A 586 2.50 18.67 -18.34
C ARG A 586 1.69 18.05 -17.20
N ASN A 587 0.38 18.26 -17.17
CA ASN A 587 -0.52 17.64 -16.20
C ASN A 587 -0.61 16.13 -16.41
N ASP A 588 -0.73 15.64 -17.65
CA ASP A 588 -0.78 14.21 -17.98
C ASP A 588 0.54 13.50 -17.61
N ILE A 589 1.69 14.12 -17.91
CA ILE A 589 3.00 13.62 -17.49
C ILE A 589 3.11 13.61 -15.97
N ARG A 590 2.69 14.70 -15.30
CA ARG A 590 2.73 14.80 -13.84
C ARG A 590 1.81 13.78 -13.19
N GLN A 591 0.60 13.60 -13.71
CA GLN A 591 -0.40 12.65 -13.23
C GLN A 591 0.07 11.21 -13.47
N GLY A 592 0.61 10.90 -14.65
CA GLY A 592 1.25 9.62 -14.95
C GLY A 592 2.41 9.32 -14.01
N PHE A 593 3.22 10.32 -13.66
CA PHE A 593 4.31 10.18 -12.68
C PHE A 593 3.80 10.02 -11.24
N VAL A 594 2.78 10.79 -10.84
CA VAL A 594 2.14 10.65 -9.53
C VAL A 594 1.57 9.25 -9.40
N GLU A 595 0.76 8.79 -10.35
CA GLU A 595 0.21 7.44 -10.37
C GLU A 595 1.31 6.38 -10.30
N LEU A 596 2.38 6.50 -11.08
CA LEU A 596 3.51 5.58 -11.01
C LEU A 596 4.18 5.51 -9.62
N GLN A 597 4.19 6.62 -8.87
CA GLN A 597 4.76 6.71 -7.52
C GLN A 597 3.74 6.34 -6.42
N THR A 598 2.44 6.48 -6.70
CA THR A 598 1.34 6.24 -5.75
C THR A 598 0.54 4.97 -6.04
N GLU A 599 0.90 4.19 -7.07
CA GLU A 599 0.24 2.94 -7.42
C GLU A 599 0.38 1.97 -6.24
N ASN A 600 -0.67 1.87 -5.44
CA ASN A 600 -0.75 0.93 -4.33
C ASN A 600 -0.96 -0.47 -4.89
N ALA A 601 -0.30 -1.46 -4.29
CA ALA A 601 -0.63 -2.88 -4.48
C ALA A 601 -1.96 -3.23 -3.77
N ASP A 602 -3.06 -2.59 -4.17
CA ASP A 602 -4.43 -2.88 -3.72
C ASP A 602 -5.04 -4.07 -4.51
N LEU A 603 -4.19 -4.85 -5.18
CA LEU A 603 -4.58 -6.06 -5.92
C LEU A 603 -4.76 -7.21 -4.92
N LEU A 604 -5.88 -7.93 -5.02
CA LEU A 604 -6.26 -8.95 -4.04
C LEU A 604 -5.24 -10.10 -4.01
N GLU A 605 -4.58 -10.35 -2.86
CA GLU A 605 -3.75 -11.56 -2.66
C GLU A 605 -4.56 -12.76 -2.13
N ASN A 606 -5.77 -12.55 -1.60
CA ASN A 606 -6.64 -13.60 -1.06
C ASN A 606 -7.78 -13.94 -2.03
N VAL A 607 -7.48 -14.74 -3.04
CA VAL A 607 -8.52 -15.42 -3.82
C VAL A 607 -9.00 -16.61 -2.99
N GLY A 608 -10.32 -16.86 -2.95
CA GLY A 608 -10.90 -18.07 -2.36
C GLY A 608 -10.45 -19.35 -3.10
N THR A 609 -11.39 -20.22 -3.46
CA THR A 609 -11.04 -21.44 -4.21
C THR A 609 -10.66 -21.09 -5.65
N ILE A 610 -9.47 -21.54 -6.09
CA ILE A 610 -9.01 -21.37 -7.47
C ILE A 610 -9.82 -22.31 -8.39
N PRO A 611 -10.41 -21.81 -9.49
CA PRO A 611 -11.26 -22.59 -10.38
C PRO A 611 -10.44 -23.43 -11.37
N PHE A 612 -9.65 -24.39 -10.86
CA PHE A 612 -8.92 -25.32 -11.71
C PHE A 612 -9.88 -26.19 -12.53
N LEU A 613 -9.56 -26.38 -13.81
CA LEU A 613 -10.17 -27.43 -14.62
C LEU A 613 -9.72 -28.81 -14.11
N ASP A 614 -10.60 -29.79 -14.27
CA ASP A 614 -10.22 -31.19 -14.08
C ASP A 614 -9.15 -31.60 -15.11
N PHE A 615 -8.51 -32.75 -14.87
CA PHE A 615 -7.41 -33.19 -15.72
C PHE A 615 -7.85 -33.43 -17.16
N LYS A 616 -9.02 -34.03 -17.38
CA LYS A 616 -9.53 -34.33 -18.72
C LYS A 616 -9.74 -33.07 -19.56
N HIS A 617 -10.32 -32.00 -19.01
CA HIS A 617 -10.51 -30.75 -19.75
C HIS A 617 -9.18 -30.02 -19.96
N PHE A 618 -8.28 -30.03 -18.96
CA PHE A 618 -6.92 -29.48 -19.09
C PHE A 618 -6.15 -30.14 -20.23
N ALA A 619 -6.07 -31.49 -20.21
CA ALA A 619 -5.33 -32.27 -21.18
C ALA A 619 -5.93 -32.13 -22.59
N SER A 620 -7.25 -32.23 -22.72
CA SER A 620 -7.95 -32.13 -24.00
C SER A 620 -7.78 -30.75 -24.66
N ARG A 621 -7.81 -29.65 -23.88
CA ARG A 621 -7.53 -28.29 -24.40
C ARG A 621 -6.09 -28.12 -24.89
N ILE A 622 -5.13 -28.87 -24.33
CA ILE A 622 -3.73 -28.86 -24.80
C ILE A 622 -3.55 -29.78 -26.02
N PHE A 623 -4.20 -30.94 -26.03
CA PHE A 623 -4.10 -31.92 -27.09
C PHE A 623 -4.76 -31.40 -28.37
N PHE A 624 -5.96 -30.81 -28.25
CA PHE A 624 -6.80 -30.39 -29.36
C PHE A 624 -7.24 -28.90 -29.25
N PRO A 625 -6.29 -27.94 -29.22
CA PRO A 625 -6.63 -26.52 -28.99
C PRO A 625 -7.46 -25.88 -30.11
N GLU A 626 -7.46 -26.45 -31.32
CA GLU A 626 -8.18 -25.91 -32.50
C GLU A 626 -9.35 -26.78 -32.96
N ASN A 627 -9.59 -27.95 -32.34
CA ASN A 627 -10.58 -28.91 -32.85
C ASN A 627 -11.52 -29.39 -31.74
N GLU A 628 -12.56 -28.60 -31.49
CA GLU A 628 -13.59 -28.88 -30.47
C GLU A 628 -14.29 -30.23 -30.70
N SER A 629 -14.55 -30.61 -31.97
CA SER A 629 -15.19 -31.89 -32.27
C SER A 629 -14.36 -33.11 -31.85
N LEU A 630 -13.03 -33.06 -32.06
CA LEU A 630 -12.12 -34.10 -31.59
C LEU A 630 -11.98 -34.08 -30.07
N MET A 631 -11.96 -32.88 -29.49
CA MET A 631 -11.91 -32.68 -28.04
C MET A 631 -13.11 -33.35 -27.34
N GLU A 632 -14.33 -33.08 -27.79
CA GLU A 632 -15.56 -33.64 -27.22
C GLU A 632 -15.66 -35.16 -27.40
N SER A 633 -15.29 -35.67 -28.58
CA SER A 633 -15.34 -37.11 -28.88
C SER A 633 -14.33 -37.94 -28.08
N CYS A 634 -13.20 -37.35 -27.68
CA CYS A 634 -12.15 -38.03 -26.93
C CYS A 634 -12.33 -37.99 -25.40
N ILE A 635 -13.30 -37.22 -24.89
CA ILE A 635 -13.63 -37.13 -23.45
C ILE A 635 -14.75 -38.12 -23.11
N LYS A 636 -14.68 -38.75 -21.92
CA LYS A 636 -15.81 -39.49 -21.35
C LYS A 636 -16.60 -38.60 -20.39
N ASP A 637 -17.87 -38.32 -20.72
CA ASP A 637 -18.78 -37.61 -19.81
C ASP A 637 -19.73 -38.55 -19.08
N ILE A 638 -19.98 -38.21 -17.80
CA ILE A 638 -20.72 -39.00 -16.80
C ILE A 638 -22.19 -39.23 -17.22
N SER A 639 -22.70 -38.50 -18.21
CA SER A 639 -24.05 -38.64 -18.76
C SER A 639 -24.19 -39.72 -19.85
N GLN A 640 -23.11 -40.36 -20.29
CA GLN A 640 -23.19 -41.59 -21.07
C GLN A 640 -23.09 -42.77 -20.12
N ASP A 641 -24.19 -43.52 -20.02
CA ASP A 641 -24.42 -44.66 -19.15
C ASP A 641 -23.21 -45.59 -18.94
N VAL A 642 -23.22 -46.23 -17.77
CA VAL A 642 -22.34 -47.24 -17.16
C VAL A 642 -22.11 -48.51 -18.03
N VAL A 643 -22.21 -48.40 -19.35
CA VAL A 643 -21.75 -49.43 -20.28
C VAL A 643 -20.24 -49.29 -20.39
N LYS A 644 -19.50 -50.24 -19.80
CA LYS A 644 -18.10 -50.50 -20.22
C LYS A 644 -18.11 -50.56 -21.74
N ILE A 645 -17.60 -49.52 -22.41
CA ILE A 645 -17.40 -49.54 -23.86
C ILE A 645 -16.34 -50.60 -24.10
N GLN A 646 -16.79 -51.82 -24.32
CA GLN A 646 -15.96 -52.91 -24.80
C GLN A 646 -15.41 -52.41 -26.13
N LEU A 647 -14.08 -52.25 -26.24
CA LEU A 647 -13.46 -51.80 -27.49
C LEU A 647 -13.97 -52.71 -28.62
N ASP A 648 -14.54 -52.11 -29.68
CA ASP A 648 -14.94 -52.85 -30.88
C ASP A 648 -13.78 -53.74 -31.35
N GLU A 649 -14.07 -54.93 -31.89
CA GLU A 649 -13.04 -55.90 -32.32
C GLU A 649 -11.98 -55.27 -33.26
N CYS A 650 -12.40 -54.31 -34.09
CA CYS A 650 -11.55 -53.50 -34.96
C CYS A 650 -10.56 -52.61 -34.17
N CYS A 651 -11.06 -51.93 -33.13
CA CYS A 651 -10.25 -51.07 -32.27
C CYS A 651 -9.25 -51.90 -31.44
N GLN A 652 -9.64 -53.11 -30.99
CA GLN A 652 -8.72 -54.01 -30.30
C GLN A 652 -7.57 -54.46 -31.20
N GLY A 653 -7.86 -54.76 -32.47
CA GLY A 653 -6.84 -55.10 -33.47
C GLY A 653 -5.85 -53.95 -33.69
N LEU A 654 -6.36 -52.72 -33.85
CA LEU A 654 -5.51 -51.55 -34.03
C LEU A 654 -4.70 -51.21 -32.75
N SER A 655 -5.30 -51.34 -31.58
CA SER A 655 -4.61 -51.13 -30.30
C SER A 655 -3.43 -52.09 -30.12
N ARG A 656 -3.57 -53.36 -30.54
CA ARG A 656 -2.47 -54.34 -30.50
C ARG A 656 -1.32 -53.96 -31.44
N LEU A 657 -1.62 -53.46 -32.64
CA LEU A 657 -0.60 -52.99 -33.57
C LEU A 657 0.18 -51.78 -33.02
N ILE A 658 -0.52 -50.80 -32.44
CA ILE A 658 0.11 -49.59 -31.90
C ILE A 658 0.97 -49.90 -30.67
N GLN A 659 0.67 -50.98 -29.94
CA GLN A 659 1.51 -51.47 -28.83
C GLN A 659 2.79 -52.19 -29.28
N ASP A 660 2.98 -52.41 -30.58
CA ASP A 660 4.27 -52.85 -31.13
C ASP A 660 5.15 -51.64 -31.50
N GLN A 661 6.32 -51.56 -30.89
CA GLN A 661 7.21 -50.40 -31.01
C GLN A 661 7.71 -50.20 -32.44
N LEU A 662 8.03 -51.30 -33.16
CA LEU A 662 8.60 -51.24 -34.50
C LEU A 662 7.55 -50.84 -35.54
N PHE A 663 6.31 -51.34 -35.39
CA PHE A 663 5.17 -50.90 -36.18
C PHE A 663 4.90 -49.40 -35.98
N LEU A 664 4.76 -48.96 -34.72
CA LEU A 664 4.35 -47.60 -34.41
C LEU A 664 5.38 -46.57 -34.88
N THR A 665 6.68 -46.80 -34.64
CA THR A 665 7.72 -45.89 -35.13
C THR A 665 7.70 -45.84 -36.65
N SER A 666 7.70 -46.99 -37.34
CA SER A 666 7.65 -47.06 -38.80
C SER A 666 6.43 -46.35 -39.38
N MET A 667 5.26 -46.47 -38.74
CA MET A 667 4.04 -45.76 -39.13
C MET A 667 4.22 -44.24 -39.04
N VAL A 668 4.75 -43.74 -37.92
CA VAL A 668 4.99 -42.30 -37.74
C VAL A 668 6.00 -41.78 -38.76
N HIS A 669 7.09 -42.51 -39.01
CA HIS A 669 8.08 -42.15 -40.03
C HIS A 669 7.47 -42.09 -41.44
N ALA A 670 6.64 -43.07 -41.80
CA ALA A 670 5.96 -43.09 -43.10
C ALA A 670 5.06 -41.86 -43.28
N LEU A 671 4.27 -41.52 -42.25
CA LEU A 671 3.39 -40.34 -42.28
C LEU A 671 4.18 -39.04 -42.41
N GLU A 672 5.30 -38.89 -41.70
CA GLU A 672 6.09 -37.65 -41.72
C GLU A 672 6.89 -37.42 -43.01
N GLU A 673 7.22 -38.48 -43.75
CA GLU A 673 7.92 -38.39 -45.03
C GLU A 673 7.02 -37.87 -46.15
N GLU A 674 5.70 -37.95 -45.98
CA GLU A 674 4.73 -37.50 -46.96
C GLU A 674 4.56 -35.98 -46.98
N LYS A 675 4.73 -35.38 -48.17
CA LYS A 675 4.59 -33.92 -48.36
C LYS A 675 3.17 -33.40 -48.13
N SER A 676 2.18 -34.28 -48.31
CA SER A 676 0.77 -33.94 -48.09
C SER A 676 0.39 -33.92 -46.60
N PHE A 677 1.26 -34.42 -45.72
CA PHE A 677 1.04 -34.50 -44.28
C PHE A 677 1.43 -33.19 -43.60
N THR A 678 0.42 -32.42 -43.19
CA THR A 678 0.59 -31.05 -42.71
C THR A 678 1.03 -31.00 -41.24
N ILE A 679 1.43 -29.81 -40.77
CA ILE A 679 1.73 -29.58 -39.33
C ILE A 679 0.49 -29.86 -38.46
N LYS A 680 -0.72 -29.55 -38.96
CA LYS A 680 -1.97 -29.86 -38.26
C LYS A 680 -2.19 -31.36 -38.13
N ASP A 681 -1.90 -32.12 -39.19
CA ASP A 681 -2.01 -33.59 -39.17
C ASP A 681 -1.01 -34.22 -38.20
N LYS A 682 0.26 -33.75 -38.19
CA LYS A 682 1.28 -34.15 -37.21
C LYS A 682 0.81 -33.93 -35.78
N CYS A 683 0.23 -32.76 -35.50
CA CYS A 683 -0.29 -32.44 -34.18
C CYS A 683 -1.49 -33.31 -33.79
N ALA A 684 -2.40 -33.60 -34.73
CA ALA A 684 -3.55 -34.46 -34.52
C ALA A 684 -3.11 -35.90 -34.22
N VAL A 685 -2.24 -36.50 -35.05
CA VAL A 685 -1.72 -37.86 -34.84
C VAL A 685 -0.99 -37.98 -33.51
N ALA A 686 -0.12 -37.03 -33.15
CA ALA A 686 0.57 -37.03 -31.86
C ALA A 686 -0.40 -37.03 -30.67
N SER A 687 -1.49 -36.26 -30.77
CA SER A 687 -2.49 -36.11 -29.71
C SER A 687 -3.41 -37.32 -29.62
N LEU A 688 -3.81 -37.89 -30.76
CA LEU A 688 -4.56 -39.15 -30.83
C LEU A 688 -3.74 -40.32 -30.28
N LEU A 689 -2.45 -40.41 -30.61
CA LEU A 689 -1.53 -41.39 -30.03
C LEU A 689 -1.38 -41.22 -28.53
N THR A 690 -1.30 -39.97 -28.05
CA THR A 690 -1.23 -39.69 -26.61
C THR A 690 -2.47 -40.20 -25.88
N VAL A 691 -3.67 -39.97 -26.45
CA VAL A 691 -4.93 -40.45 -25.87
C VAL A 691 -5.03 -41.97 -25.94
N ALA A 692 -4.71 -42.57 -27.09
CA ALA A 692 -4.78 -44.03 -27.29
C ALA A 692 -3.79 -44.81 -26.41
N LEU A 693 -2.67 -44.20 -26.02
CA LEU A 693 -1.65 -44.80 -25.16
C LEU A 693 -1.64 -44.23 -23.74
N HIS A 694 -2.67 -43.46 -23.35
CA HIS A 694 -2.70 -42.80 -22.05
C HIS A 694 -2.70 -43.78 -20.88
N SER A 695 -3.32 -44.96 -21.06
CA SER A 695 -3.33 -46.03 -20.06
C SER A 695 -1.97 -46.73 -19.87
N ASN A 696 -0.99 -46.48 -20.75
CA ASN A 696 0.37 -47.01 -20.66
C ASN A 696 1.42 -45.95 -20.97
N LEU A 697 1.57 -44.97 -20.07
CA LEU A 697 2.55 -43.88 -20.22
C LEU A 697 4.01 -44.37 -20.24
N SER A 698 4.31 -45.54 -19.65
CA SER A 698 5.64 -46.15 -19.74
C SER A 698 5.99 -46.47 -21.20
N TYR A 699 5.11 -47.15 -21.92
CA TYR A 699 5.33 -47.48 -23.33
C TYR A 699 5.34 -46.22 -24.21
N LEU A 700 4.42 -45.27 -23.97
CA LEU A 700 4.42 -43.99 -24.69
C LEU A 700 5.76 -43.26 -24.55
N THR A 701 6.35 -43.28 -23.34
CA THR A 701 7.66 -42.66 -23.07
C THR A 701 8.78 -43.35 -23.85
N GLU A 702 8.80 -44.69 -23.88
CA GLU A 702 9.80 -45.46 -24.64
C GLU A 702 9.73 -45.17 -26.14
N VAL A 703 8.52 -45.10 -26.71
CA VAL A 703 8.31 -44.73 -28.13
C VAL A 703 8.74 -43.28 -28.39
N MET A 704 8.36 -42.35 -27.52
CA MET A 704 8.76 -40.94 -27.62
C MET A 704 10.28 -40.79 -27.64
N GLU A 705 10.99 -41.51 -26.78
CA GLU A 705 12.46 -41.48 -26.72
C GLU A 705 13.11 -41.98 -28.01
N VAL A 706 12.58 -43.04 -28.63
CA VAL A 706 13.10 -43.54 -29.91
C VAL A 706 12.88 -42.50 -31.01
N LEU A 707 11.66 -41.98 -31.14
CA LEU A 707 11.36 -40.95 -32.14
C LEU A 707 12.17 -39.67 -31.93
N LEU A 708 12.44 -39.27 -30.67
CA LEU A 708 13.30 -38.13 -30.35
C LEU A 708 14.75 -38.39 -30.71
N LYS A 709 15.28 -39.60 -30.45
CA LYS A 709 16.63 -39.99 -30.86
C LYS A 709 16.77 -39.95 -32.38
N ASP A 710 15.78 -40.44 -33.12
CA ASP A 710 15.79 -40.44 -34.58
C ASP A 710 15.75 -39.00 -35.13
N LEU A 711 14.91 -38.14 -34.55
CA LEU A 711 14.88 -36.71 -34.87
C LEU A 711 16.23 -36.03 -34.57
N MET A 712 16.84 -36.32 -33.42
CA MET A 712 18.14 -35.79 -33.02
C MET A 712 19.24 -36.22 -33.99
N GLN A 713 19.30 -37.49 -34.35
CA GLN A 713 20.29 -38.02 -35.29
C GLN A 713 20.13 -37.38 -36.69
N LYS A 714 18.89 -37.28 -37.19
CA LYS A 714 18.57 -36.62 -38.46
C LYS A 714 18.94 -35.14 -38.45
N SER A 715 18.71 -34.46 -37.32
CA SER A 715 19.01 -33.04 -37.14
C SER A 715 20.49 -32.75 -36.93
N SER A 716 21.31 -33.70 -36.47
CA SER A 716 22.72 -33.50 -36.14
C SER A 716 23.59 -33.04 -37.30
N ASN A 717 23.16 -33.37 -38.52
CA ASN A 717 23.77 -32.92 -39.78
C ASN A 717 23.42 -31.47 -40.14
N THR A 718 22.46 -30.87 -39.43
CA THR A 718 22.02 -29.47 -39.52
C THR A 718 22.25 -28.78 -38.17
N GLN A 719 22.32 -27.45 -38.13
CA GLN A 719 22.74 -26.69 -36.94
C GLN A 719 22.06 -27.17 -35.61
N PRO A 720 22.77 -27.80 -34.66
CA PRO A 720 22.16 -28.46 -33.49
C PRO A 720 21.36 -27.52 -32.58
N LYS A 721 21.70 -26.22 -32.56
CA LYS A 721 20.98 -25.17 -31.82
C LYS A 721 19.57 -24.89 -32.34
N LEU A 722 19.16 -25.46 -33.49
CA LEU A 722 17.80 -25.29 -34.04
C LEU A 722 16.85 -26.43 -33.67
N LEU A 723 17.34 -27.52 -33.09
CA LEU A 723 16.52 -28.66 -32.69
C LEU A 723 15.44 -28.24 -31.67
N LEU A 724 14.24 -28.82 -31.79
CA LEU A 724 13.07 -28.55 -30.96
C LEU A 724 12.57 -27.10 -31.00
N ARG A 725 13.04 -26.23 -31.89
CA ARG A 725 12.68 -24.80 -31.90
C ARG A 725 11.25 -24.52 -32.39
N ARG A 726 10.72 -25.34 -33.31
CA ARG A 726 9.38 -25.22 -33.91
C ARG A 726 8.71 -26.58 -33.88
N THR A 727 7.39 -26.66 -33.93
CA THR A 727 6.70 -27.96 -34.02
C THR A 727 6.63 -28.39 -35.48
N GLU A 728 7.62 -29.15 -35.93
CA GLU A 728 7.74 -29.59 -37.33
C GLU A 728 7.62 -31.12 -37.46
N SER A 729 7.60 -31.84 -36.34
CA SER A 729 7.41 -33.29 -36.23
C SER A 729 6.30 -33.67 -35.24
N THR A 730 5.79 -34.89 -35.39
CA THR A 730 4.81 -35.55 -34.51
C THR A 730 5.39 -35.70 -33.11
N VAL A 731 6.67 -36.09 -33.01
CA VAL A 731 7.32 -36.32 -31.71
C VAL A 731 7.47 -35.03 -30.89
N GLU A 732 7.63 -33.88 -31.53
CA GLU A 732 7.69 -32.58 -30.85
C GLU A 732 6.35 -32.19 -30.20
N LYS A 733 5.22 -32.50 -30.87
CA LYS A 733 3.90 -32.35 -30.27
C LYS A 733 3.67 -33.40 -29.19
N LEU A 734 4.09 -34.65 -29.41
CA LEU A 734 3.98 -35.73 -28.44
C LEU A 734 4.73 -35.40 -27.14
N LEU A 735 5.93 -34.81 -27.25
CA LEU A 735 6.69 -34.28 -26.11
C LEU A 735 5.93 -33.18 -25.36
N THR A 736 5.25 -32.29 -26.07
CA THR A 736 4.43 -31.23 -25.45
C THR A 736 3.27 -31.84 -24.66
N ASN A 737 2.62 -32.86 -25.22
CA ASN A 737 1.52 -33.57 -24.58
C ASN A 737 2.02 -34.35 -23.36
N TRP A 738 3.15 -35.05 -23.48
CA TRP A 738 3.79 -35.79 -22.39
C TRP A 738 4.20 -34.87 -21.23
N MET A 739 4.82 -33.72 -21.51
CA MET A 739 5.13 -32.71 -20.49
C MET A 739 3.89 -32.23 -19.77
N SER A 740 2.77 -32.10 -20.49
CA SER A 740 1.50 -31.64 -19.91
C SER A 740 0.90 -32.66 -18.95
N ILE A 741 0.97 -33.95 -19.30
CA ILE A 741 0.55 -35.04 -18.41
C ILE A 741 1.42 -35.04 -17.14
N CYS A 742 2.74 -35.17 -17.31
CA CYS A 742 3.63 -35.37 -16.16
C CYS A 742 3.80 -34.14 -15.26
N LEU A 743 3.52 -32.93 -15.75
CA LEU A 743 3.65 -31.69 -14.98
C LEU A 743 2.33 -31.13 -14.47
N TYR A 744 1.18 -31.78 -14.77
CA TYR A 744 -0.11 -31.28 -14.28
C TYR A 744 -0.18 -31.24 -12.74
N GLY A 745 0.36 -32.25 -12.05
CA GLY A 745 0.45 -32.24 -10.58
C GLY A 745 1.25 -31.04 -10.06
N PHE A 746 2.45 -30.82 -10.60
CA PHE A 746 3.30 -29.68 -10.24
C PHE A 746 2.65 -28.33 -10.56
N LEU A 747 1.99 -28.23 -11.72
CA LEU A 747 1.22 -27.06 -12.12
C LEU A 747 0.11 -26.78 -11.10
N ARG A 748 -0.69 -27.78 -10.73
CA ARG A 748 -1.82 -27.60 -9.81
C ARG A 748 -1.38 -27.27 -8.39
N GLU A 749 -0.32 -27.90 -7.89
CA GLU A 749 0.11 -27.79 -6.50
C GLU A 749 1.04 -26.60 -6.22
N THR A 750 1.86 -26.18 -7.19
CA THR A 750 2.91 -25.17 -6.96
C THR A 750 2.71 -23.90 -7.79
N VAL A 751 2.47 -24.04 -9.10
CA VAL A 751 2.50 -22.90 -10.03
C VAL A 751 1.12 -22.25 -10.21
N GLY A 752 0.05 -23.04 -10.15
CA GLY A 752 -1.30 -22.66 -10.55
C GLY A 752 -1.88 -21.52 -9.74
N GLN A 753 -1.63 -21.49 -8.43
CA GLN A 753 -2.03 -20.36 -7.57
C GLN A 753 -1.37 -19.05 -8.03
N HIS A 754 -0.06 -19.08 -8.28
CA HIS A 754 0.68 -17.88 -8.70
C HIS A 754 0.26 -17.43 -10.09
N LEU A 755 -0.04 -18.38 -11.00
CA LEU A 755 -0.56 -18.08 -12.33
C LEU A 755 -1.94 -17.41 -12.22
N PHE A 756 -2.87 -17.98 -11.46
CA PHE A 756 -4.20 -17.43 -11.28
C PHE A 756 -4.18 -16.04 -10.65
N LEU A 757 -3.35 -15.84 -9.61
CA LEU A 757 -3.18 -14.54 -8.97
C LEU A 757 -2.60 -13.51 -9.94
N MET A 758 -1.64 -13.87 -10.77
CA MET A 758 -1.07 -12.97 -11.78
C MET A 758 -2.11 -12.57 -12.84
N VAL A 759 -2.90 -13.52 -13.35
CA VAL A 759 -3.97 -13.21 -14.32
C VAL A 759 -5.07 -12.35 -13.68
N SER A 760 -5.44 -12.65 -12.43
CA SER A 760 -6.45 -11.89 -11.68
C SER A 760 -5.98 -10.46 -11.41
N ALA A 761 -4.72 -10.30 -10.97
CA ALA A 761 -4.08 -9.02 -10.74
C ALA A 761 -4.03 -8.17 -12.03
N LEU A 762 -3.70 -8.79 -13.16
CA LEU A 762 -3.68 -8.15 -14.46
C LEU A 762 -5.08 -7.70 -14.90
N THR A 763 -6.07 -8.59 -14.77
CA THR A 763 -7.48 -8.28 -15.11
C THR A 763 -8.03 -7.15 -14.25
N GLN A 764 -7.75 -7.18 -12.93
CA GLN A 764 -8.14 -6.13 -12.00
C GLN A 764 -7.43 -4.81 -12.32
N GLN A 765 -6.15 -4.84 -12.68
CA GLN A 765 -5.39 -3.63 -13.03
C GLN A 765 -5.92 -2.99 -14.32
N ILE A 766 -6.26 -3.79 -15.33
CA ILE A 766 -6.89 -3.31 -16.57
C ILE A 766 -8.23 -2.63 -16.24
N ALA A 767 -9.06 -3.27 -15.41
CA ALA A 767 -10.39 -2.78 -15.05
C ALA A 767 -10.41 -1.50 -14.18
N LYS A 768 -9.27 -1.08 -13.61
CA LYS A 768 -9.16 0.19 -12.87
C LYS A 768 -9.23 1.43 -13.76
N GLY A 769 -8.95 1.29 -15.05
CA GLY A 769 -8.93 2.40 -16.01
C GLY A 769 -9.95 2.21 -17.14
N PRO A 770 -10.15 3.24 -17.98
CA PRO A 770 -11.05 3.17 -19.11
C PRO A 770 -10.64 2.07 -20.10
N VAL A 771 -11.64 1.31 -20.57
CA VAL A 771 -11.51 0.31 -21.62
C VAL A 771 -12.52 0.65 -22.72
N ASP A 772 -12.04 0.82 -23.94
CA ASP A 772 -12.88 1.00 -25.12
C ASP A 772 -13.53 -0.35 -25.47
N CYS A 773 -14.86 -0.45 -25.52
CA CYS A 773 -15.53 -1.74 -25.69
C CYS A 773 -15.61 -2.21 -27.15
N VAL A 774 -15.25 -1.35 -28.11
CA VAL A 774 -15.27 -1.67 -29.54
C VAL A 774 -13.91 -2.19 -29.99
N THR A 775 -12.83 -1.54 -29.57
CA THR A 775 -11.45 -1.92 -29.90
C THR A 775 -10.75 -2.73 -28.80
N GLU A 776 -11.36 -2.86 -27.62
CA GLU A 776 -10.79 -3.44 -26.40
C GLU A 776 -9.48 -2.79 -25.91
N LYS A 777 -9.14 -1.59 -26.41
CA LYS A 777 -7.97 -0.85 -25.94
C LYS A 777 -8.22 -0.29 -24.55
N ALA A 778 -7.23 -0.42 -23.67
CA ALA A 778 -7.33 0.01 -22.28
C ALA A 778 -6.23 1.00 -21.90
N LEU A 779 -6.51 1.87 -20.93
CA LEU A 779 -5.52 2.82 -20.41
C LEU A 779 -4.38 2.10 -19.66
N TYR A 780 -4.70 1.08 -18.86
CA TYR A 780 -3.73 0.23 -18.18
C TYR A 780 -3.56 -1.07 -18.97
N THR A 781 -2.35 -1.32 -19.45
CA THR A 781 -1.99 -2.47 -20.26
C THR A 781 -0.48 -2.71 -20.20
N LEU A 782 -0.02 -3.91 -20.56
CA LEU A 782 1.40 -4.20 -20.74
C LEU A 782 1.84 -4.14 -22.20
N ASN A 783 0.89 -4.03 -23.14
CA ASN A 783 1.13 -4.07 -24.57
C ASN A 783 0.78 -2.72 -25.21
N GLU A 784 1.72 -2.17 -25.97
CA GLU A 784 1.60 -0.85 -26.62
C GLU A 784 0.50 -0.80 -27.70
N ASP A 785 0.23 -1.91 -28.39
CA ASP A 785 -0.81 -1.97 -29.43
C ASP A 785 -2.22 -1.87 -28.84
N TRP A 786 -2.37 -2.32 -27.60
CA TRP A 786 -3.60 -2.30 -26.83
C TRP A 786 -3.75 -1.06 -25.94
N LEU A 787 -2.84 -0.08 -26.05
CA LEU A 787 -2.85 1.12 -25.24
C LEU A 787 -3.92 2.10 -25.73
N LEU A 788 -4.80 2.53 -24.83
CA LEU A 788 -5.76 3.59 -25.11
C LEU A 788 -5.10 4.96 -24.92
N TRP A 789 -4.45 5.46 -25.98
CA TRP A 789 -3.80 6.79 -25.96
C TRP A 789 -4.76 7.96 -26.18
N GLN A 790 -6.03 7.69 -26.48
CA GLN A 790 -7.06 8.73 -26.65
C GLN A 790 -7.93 8.93 -25.40
N ALA A 791 -7.58 8.33 -24.26
CA ALA A 791 -8.41 8.36 -23.05
C ALA A 791 -8.94 9.77 -22.72
N GLN A 792 -10.23 9.84 -22.44
CA GLN A 792 -10.90 11.05 -21.96
C GLN A 792 -10.78 11.15 -20.44
N ASP A 793 -11.05 12.34 -19.88
CA ASP A 793 -11.14 12.52 -18.43
C ASP A 793 -12.24 11.63 -17.86
N PHE A 794 -11.89 10.83 -16.86
CA PHE A 794 -12.77 9.86 -16.21
C PHE A 794 -12.75 10.01 -14.68
N SER A 795 -13.80 9.51 -14.04
CA SER A 795 -13.94 9.50 -12.59
C SER A 795 -14.40 8.13 -12.10
N SER A 796 -13.91 7.71 -10.93
CA SER A 796 -14.31 6.44 -10.32
C SER A 796 -15.60 6.62 -9.51
N LEU A 797 -16.53 5.70 -9.69
CA LEU A 797 -17.85 5.68 -9.05
C LEU A 797 -18.00 4.41 -8.21
N LYS A 798 -18.50 4.55 -6.97
CA LYS A 798 -18.92 3.44 -6.11
C LYS A 798 -20.43 3.28 -6.18
N LEU A 799 -20.89 2.22 -6.84
CA LEU A 799 -22.30 1.93 -7.04
C LEU A 799 -22.84 1.03 -5.93
N LYS A 800 -24.08 1.27 -5.50
CA LYS A 800 -24.82 0.40 -4.58
C LYS A 800 -25.77 -0.46 -5.38
N VAL A 801 -25.44 -1.74 -5.50
CA VAL A 801 -26.12 -2.66 -6.41
C VAL A 801 -27.07 -3.56 -5.66
N LEU A 802 -28.31 -3.59 -6.11
CA LEU A 802 -29.46 -4.23 -5.48
C LEU A 802 -29.98 -5.34 -6.40
N PHE A 803 -30.06 -6.58 -5.93
CA PHE A 803 -30.59 -7.69 -6.73
C PHE A 803 -32.07 -7.91 -6.41
N ALA A 804 -32.93 -7.90 -7.43
CA ALA A 804 -34.34 -8.23 -7.24
C ALA A 804 -34.51 -9.74 -6.96
N VAL A 805 -35.26 -10.07 -5.90
CA VAL A 805 -35.56 -11.45 -5.49
C VAL A 805 -37.08 -11.66 -5.58
N GLY A 806 -37.50 -12.67 -6.33
CA GLY A 806 -38.93 -13.00 -6.49
C GLY A 806 -39.73 -12.04 -7.38
N THR A 807 -41.06 -12.16 -7.36
CA THR A 807 -42.00 -11.34 -8.15
C THR A 807 -42.46 -10.08 -7.43
N ASP A 808 -42.26 -10.00 -6.11
CA ASP A 808 -42.94 -9.03 -5.23
C ASP A 808 -42.06 -7.81 -4.88
N GLY A 809 -41.00 -7.57 -5.65
CA GLY A 809 -40.17 -6.38 -5.51
C GLY A 809 -39.24 -6.37 -4.29
N GLU A 810 -39.08 -7.50 -3.60
CA GLU A 810 -38.06 -7.66 -2.56
C GLU A 810 -36.66 -7.54 -3.14
N VAL A 811 -35.77 -6.90 -2.39
CA VAL A 811 -34.43 -6.54 -2.85
C VAL A 811 -33.39 -7.05 -1.86
N SER A 812 -32.30 -7.60 -2.37
CA SER A 812 -31.17 -8.06 -1.57
C SER A 812 -30.49 -6.92 -0.79
N GLU A 813 -29.62 -7.26 0.16
CA GLU A 813 -28.66 -6.31 0.69
C GLU A 813 -27.79 -5.72 -0.44
N PRO A 814 -27.39 -4.43 -0.34
CA PRO A 814 -26.60 -3.77 -1.38
C PRO A 814 -25.19 -4.34 -1.47
N LEU A 815 -24.78 -4.65 -2.70
CA LEU A 815 -23.41 -4.97 -3.09
C LEU A 815 -22.70 -3.69 -3.56
N GLU A 816 -21.57 -3.34 -2.95
CA GLU A 816 -20.75 -2.23 -3.44
C GLU A 816 -19.92 -2.68 -4.66
N VAL A 817 -20.03 -1.94 -5.77
CA VAL A 817 -19.32 -2.22 -7.02
C VAL A 817 -18.59 -0.95 -7.48
N ASN A 818 -17.30 -1.07 -7.79
CA ASN A 818 -16.51 0.02 -8.36
C ASN A 818 -16.69 0.03 -9.89
N ALA A 819 -17.05 1.19 -10.45
CA ALA A 819 -17.18 1.45 -11.88
C ALA A 819 -16.50 2.78 -12.24
N LEU A 820 -16.47 3.12 -13.52
CA LEU A 820 -16.00 4.39 -14.06
C LEU A 820 -17.17 5.10 -14.74
N ASP A 821 -17.19 6.43 -14.68
CA ASP A 821 -18.21 7.23 -15.38
C ASP A 821 -18.22 6.99 -16.90
N CYS A 822 -17.08 6.62 -17.48
CA CYS A 822 -16.94 6.23 -18.87
C CYS A 822 -17.20 4.73 -19.15
N ASP A 823 -17.61 3.91 -18.19
CA ASP A 823 -18.00 2.53 -18.50
C ASP A 823 -19.32 2.50 -19.27
N THR A 824 -19.42 1.62 -20.28
CA THR A 824 -20.70 1.33 -20.96
C THR A 824 -21.63 0.50 -20.07
N VAL A 825 -22.92 0.49 -20.43
CA VAL A 825 -23.93 -0.31 -19.72
C VAL A 825 -23.55 -1.79 -19.62
N GLU A 826 -22.99 -2.38 -20.68
CA GLU A 826 -22.53 -3.77 -20.67
C GLU A 826 -21.33 -3.99 -19.73
N GLN A 827 -20.31 -3.11 -19.79
CA GLN A 827 -19.16 -3.16 -18.89
C GLN A 827 -19.57 -3.06 -17.41
N VAL A 828 -20.60 -2.25 -17.10
CA VAL A 828 -21.15 -2.17 -15.75
C VAL A 828 -21.82 -3.49 -15.34
N LYS A 829 -22.59 -4.13 -16.23
CA LYS A 829 -23.16 -5.47 -15.98
C LYS A 829 -22.03 -6.48 -15.67
N GLU A 830 -20.97 -6.51 -16.46
CA GLU A 830 -19.80 -7.39 -16.24
C GLU A 830 -19.15 -7.15 -14.86
N LYS A 831 -18.92 -5.88 -14.49
CA LYS A 831 -18.34 -5.52 -13.17
C LYS A 831 -19.24 -5.93 -12.01
N ILE A 832 -20.56 -5.82 -12.17
CA ILE A 832 -21.55 -6.29 -11.19
C ILE A 832 -21.46 -7.80 -11.00
N LEU A 833 -21.50 -8.57 -12.09
CA LEU A 833 -21.46 -10.04 -12.02
C LEU A 833 -20.12 -10.55 -11.49
N SER A 834 -19.01 -9.91 -11.87
CA SER A 834 -17.68 -10.21 -11.34
C SER A 834 -17.59 -9.94 -9.85
N SER A 835 -18.11 -8.79 -9.38
CA SER A 835 -18.15 -8.45 -7.95
C SER A 835 -19.06 -9.39 -7.15
N PHE A 836 -20.17 -9.85 -7.74
CA PHE A 836 -21.05 -10.85 -7.15
C PHE A 836 -20.29 -12.17 -6.96
N LYS A 837 -19.65 -12.69 -8.03
CA LYS A 837 -18.86 -13.93 -7.96
C LYS A 837 -17.73 -13.82 -6.94
N ALA A 838 -17.06 -12.67 -6.85
CA ALA A 838 -15.99 -12.44 -5.88
C ALA A 838 -16.49 -12.40 -4.43
N LYS A 839 -17.65 -11.80 -4.15
CA LYS A 839 -18.20 -11.70 -2.79
C LYS A 839 -18.83 -13.02 -2.31
N PHE A 840 -19.55 -13.71 -3.19
CA PHE A 840 -20.35 -14.88 -2.82
C PHE A 840 -19.71 -16.23 -3.18
N GLY A 841 -18.69 -16.25 -4.05
CA GLY A 841 -17.94 -17.46 -4.42
C GLY A 841 -18.57 -18.31 -5.52
N PHE A 842 -19.72 -17.90 -6.09
CA PHE A 842 -20.41 -18.57 -7.20
C PHE A 842 -20.95 -17.55 -8.20
N PRO A 843 -21.07 -17.89 -9.49
CA PRO A 843 -21.61 -16.97 -10.50
C PRO A 843 -23.10 -16.69 -10.25
N TYR A 844 -23.56 -15.51 -10.65
CA TYR A 844 -24.99 -15.22 -10.64
C TYR A 844 -25.69 -16.11 -11.69
N ASN A 845 -26.83 -16.71 -11.34
CA ASN A 845 -27.50 -17.76 -12.15
C ASN A 845 -28.10 -17.27 -13.49
N ILE A 846 -27.94 -16.00 -13.84
CA ILE A 846 -28.50 -15.38 -15.04
C ILE A 846 -27.34 -14.97 -15.95
N PRO A 847 -27.34 -15.41 -17.22
CA PRO A 847 -26.28 -15.05 -18.16
C PRO A 847 -26.32 -13.55 -18.46
N LEU A 848 -25.17 -12.96 -18.80
CA LEU A 848 -24.98 -11.50 -19.01
C LEU A 848 -26.06 -10.88 -19.92
N ARG A 849 -26.40 -11.53 -21.03
CA ARG A 849 -27.44 -11.10 -22.00
C ARG A 849 -28.86 -10.96 -21.42
N ASP A 850 -29.15 -11.70 -20.36
CA ASP A 850 -30.44 -11.74 -19.68
C ASP A 850 -30.49 -10.79 -18.46
N VAL A 851 -29.38 -10.09 -18.18
CA VAL A 851 -29.27 -9.12 -17.08
C VAL A 851 -29.65 -7.73 -17.57
N CYS A 852 -30.62 -7.11 -16.89
CA CYS A 852 -31.02 -5.72 -17.06
C CYS A 852 -30.64 -4.92 -15.82
N ILE A 853 -30.28 -3.64 -16.00
CA ILE A 853 -29.95 -2.75 -14.90
C ILE A 853 -30.76 -1.46 -14.98
N GLU A 854 -31.23 -0.98 -13.82
CA GLU A 854 -31.96 0.28 -13.67
C GLU A 854 -31.26 1.19 -12.67
N TYR A 855 -31.26 2.50 -12.92
CA TYR A 855 -30.68 3.50 -12.04
C TYR A 855 -31.75 4.29 -11.29
N GLU A 856 -31.55 4.48 -9.98
CA GLU A 856 -32.42 5.29 -9.15
C GLU A 856 -32.13 6.80 -9.32
N LYS A 857 -33.13 7.56 -9.76
CA LYS A 857 -33.07 9.02 -9.84
C LYS A 857 -34.34 9.61 -9.24
N ASN A 858 -34.18 10.40 -8.17
CA ASN A 858 -35.28 11.03 -7.43
C ASN A 858 -36.33 10.02 -6.90
N GLY A 859 -35.89 8.83 -6.48
CA GLY A 859 -36.77 7.77 -5.95
C GLY A 859 -37.51 6.94 -7.01
N LEU A 860 -37.23 7.16 -8.29
CA LEU A 860 -37.75 6.37 -9.42
C LEU A 860 -36.61 5.63 -10.11
N PHE A 861 -36.87 4.40 -10.55
CA PHE A 861 -35.92 3.59 -11.31
C PHE A 861 -36.12 3.77 -12.81
N PHE A 862 -35.02 4.02 -13.53
CA PHE A 862 -35.00 4.18 -14.98
C PHE A 862 -34.09 3.12 -15.61
N PRO A 863 -34.51 2.44 -16.70
CA PRO A 863 -33.67 1.45 -17.37
C PRO A 863 -32.44 2.12 -17.99
N LEU A 864 -31.28 1.48 -17.85
CA LEU A 864 -30.07 1.86 -18.58
C LEU A 864 -29.93 0.93 -19.78
N GLU A 865 -29.99 1.51 -20.98
CA GLU A 865 -29.88 0.81 -22.26
C GLU A 865 -28.53 1.10 -22.91
N GLU A 866 -28.02 0.13 -23.68
CA GLU A 866 -26.71 0.23 -24.36
C GLU A 866 -26.74 1.34 -25.42
N VAL A 867 -27.89 1.51 -26.08
CA VAL A 867 -28.21 2.62 -26.99
C VAL A 867 -29.67 2.99 -26.81
N ASP A 868 -30.00 4.27 -26.77
CA ASP A 868 -31.38 4.75 -26.67
C ASP A 868 -31.62 5.95 -27.61
N ALA A 869 -32.83 6.52 -27.57
CA ALA A 869 -33.17 7.67 -28.41
C ALA A 869 -32.36 8.95 -28.09
N SER A 870 -31.58 8.96 -27.00
CA SER A 870 -30.74 10.08 -26.59
C SER A 870 -29.26 9.89 -26.94
N SER A 871 -28.87 8.73 -27.47
CA SER A 871 -27.48 8.42 -27.86
C SER A 871 -26.95 9.41 -28.90
N GLU A 872 -25.68 9.80 -28.74
CA GLU A 872 -25.00 10.71 -29.67
C GLU A 872 -24.66 9.99 -30.97
N VAL A 873 -24.90 10.63 -32.12
CA VAL A 873 -24.58 10.08 -33.44
C VAL A 873 -23.58 11.01 -34.14
N ILE A 874 -22.44 10.45 -34.56
CA ILE A 874 -21.39 11.16 -35.30
C ILE A 874 -21.24 10.51 -36.67
N GLY A 875 -21.59 11.24 -37.73
CA GLY A 875 -21.60 10.69 -39.09
C GLY A 875 -22.61 9.55 -39.21
N GLU A 876 -22.13 8.35 -39.49
CA GLU A 876 -22.94 7.11 -39.58
C GLU A 876 -22.80 6.20 -38.35
N VAL A 877 -22.04 6.62 -37.33
CA VAL A 877 -21.69 5.79 -36.17
C VAL A 877 -22.37 6.33 -34.91
N THR A 878 -22.91 5.44 -34.08
CA THR A 878 -23.62 5.79 -32.83
C THR A 878 -22.73 5.56 -31.61
N MET A 879 -22.70 6.52 -30.69
CA MET A 879 -21.96 6.40 -29.42
C MET A 879 -22.71 5.49 -28.45
N LEU A 880 -22.01 4.53 -27.85
CA LEU A 880 -22.57 3.69 -26.80
C LEU A 880 -22.81 4.50 -25.51
N ASN A 881 -23.95 4.25 -24.86
CA ASN A 881 -24.32 4.98 -23.65
C ASN A 881 -23.45 4.56 -22.46
N THR A 882 -22.95 5.56 -21.72
CA THR A 882 -22.08 5.39 -20.55
C THR A 882 -22.77 5.83 -19.25
N LEU A 883 -22.19 5.55 -18.09
CA LEU A 883 -22.70 6.10 -16.82
C LEU A 883 -22.73 7.64 -16.80
N LYS A 884 -21.76 8.28 -17.47
CA LYS A 884 -21.68 9.73 -17.65
C LYS A 884 -22.80 10.26 -18.54
N HIS A 885 -23.20 9.53 -19.58
CA HIS A 885 -24.37 9.85 -20.43
C HIS A 885 -25.64 10.00 -19.58
N TYR A 886 -25.88 9.03 -18.70
CA TYR A 886 -27.04 9.04 -17.80
C TYR A 886 -26.87 9.92 -16.54
N LYS A 887 -25.69 10.54 -16.35
CA LYS A 887 -25.33 11.36 -15.19
C LYS A 887 -25.48 10.61 -13.86
N VAL A 888 -24.97 9.37 -13.83
CA VAL A 888 -24.93 8.56 -12.61
C VAL A 888 -23.91 9.14 -11.64
N ASN A 889 -24.31 9.32 -10.38
CA ASN A 889 -23.46 9.91 -9.34
C ASN A 889 -22.73 8.85 -8.51
N ASP A 890 -21.64 9.25 -7.85
CA ASP A 890 -20.96 8.41 -6.84
C ASP A 890 -21.92 8.06 -5.69
N GLY A 891 -21.94 6.80 -5.27
CA GLY A 891 -22.91 6.26 -4.31
C GLY A 891 -24.29 5.96 -4.89
N GLY A 892 -24.49 6.08 -6.21
CA GLY A 892 -25.75 5.84 -6.90
C GLY A 892 -26.27 4.40 -6.76
N THR A 893 -27.59 4.24 -6.68
CA THR A 893 -28.24 2.93 -6.54
C THR A 893 -28.56 2.35 -7.92
N ILE A 894 -28.10 1.12 -8.17
CA ILE A 894 -28.46 0.34 -9.37
C ILE A 894 -29.25 -0.90 -8.94
N LYS A 895 -30.36 -1.17 -9.62
CA LYS A 895 -31.15 -2.39 -9.44
C LYS A 895 -30.88 -3.36 -10.59
N VAL A 896 -30.64 -4.63 -10.26
CA VAL A 896 -30.38 -5.72 -11.20
C VAL A 896 -31.64 -6.56 -11.35
N LEU A 897 -32.07 -6.76 -12.59
CA LEU A 897 -33.27 -7.49 -12.97
C LEU A 897 -32.91 -8.61 -13.96
N SER A 898 -33.76 -9.65 -14.00
CA SER A 898 -33.69 -10.67 -15.04
C SER A 898 -34.75 -10.43 -16.09
N LYS A 899 -34.38 -10.52 -17.37
CA LYS A 899 -35.34 -10.50 -18.49
C LYS A 899 -36.40 -11.62 -18.38
N LYS A 900 -36.10 -12.71 -17.67
CA LYS A 900 -37.01 -13.87 -17.53
C LYS A 900 -38.12 -13.64 -16.51
N THR A 901 -37.82 -13.02 -15.37
CA THR A 901 -38.81 -12.71 -14.32
C THR A 901 -39.45 -11.34 -14.49
N HIS A 902 -38.72 -10.39 -15.08
CA HIS A 902 -39.19 -9.04 -15.37
C HIS A 902 -38.91 -8.71 -16.84
N PRO A 903 -39.86 -8.96 -17.75
CA PRO A 903 -39.68 -8.63 -19.16
C PRO A 903 -39.43 -7.12 -19.31
N PRO A 904 -38.35 -6.71 -19.99
CA PRO A 904 -38.01 -5.30 -20.13
C PRO A 904 -39.06 -4.54 -20.95
N LEU A 905 -39.25 -3.26 -20.63
CA LEU A 905 -40.10 -2.35 -21.41
C LEU A 905 -39.51 -2.06 -22.81
N SER A 906 -38.20 -2.26 -22.98
CA SER A 906 -37.47 -2.07 -24.24
C SER A 906 -37.12 -3.41 -24.90
N PRO A 907 -37.32 -3.57 -26.23
CA PRO A 907 -37.00 -4.78 -26.98
C PRO A 907 -35.51 -4.92 -27.34
N GLN A 908 -34.61 -4.09 -26.79
CA GLN A 908 -33.19 -4.10 -27.16
C GLN A 908 -32.46 -5.41 -26.77
N GLY A 909 -31.90 -6.10 -27.76
CA GLY A 909 -30.96 -7.21 -27.60
C GLY A 909 -29.57 -6.74 -27.14
N SER A 910 -28.59 -7.63 -26.99
CA SER A 910 -27.21 -7.15 -26.80
C SER A 910 -26.74 -6.49 -28.08
N VAL A 911 -26.22 -5.26 -27.98
CA VAL A 911 -25.73 -4.52 -29.16
C VAL A 911 -24.46 -5.17 -29.72
N LYS A 912 -23.70 -5.86 -28.86
CA LYS A 912 -22.48 -6.60 -29.20
C LYS A 912 -22.73 -7.82 -30.09
N ASP A 913 -23.96 -8.33 -30.15
CA ASP A 913 -24.34 -9.45 -31.02
C ASP A 913 -24.57 -9.01 -32.50
N ASP A 914 -24.52 -7.71 -32.82
CA ASP A 914 -24.63 -7.21 -34.20
C ASP A 914 -23.37 -7.58 -35.01
N GLU A 915 -23.53 -8.25 -36.15
CA GLU A 915 -22.41 -8.66 -37.02
C GLU A 915 -21.51 -7.48 -37.45
N ASN A 916 -22.06 -6.27 -37.54
CA ASN A 916 -21.31 -5.04 -37.87
C ASN A 916 -21.21 -4.08 -36.68
N PHE A 917 -21.06 -4.60 -35.46
CA PHE A 917 -20.93 -3.81 -34.24
C PHE A 917 -19.82 -2.74 -34.35
N SER A 918 -18.62 -3.12 -34.79
CA SER A 918 -17.46 -2.22 -34.87
C SER A 918 -17.57 -1.14 -35.95
N GLY A 919 -18.43 -1.33 -36.96
CA GLY A 919 -18.70 -0.33 -37.99
C GLY A 919 -19.85 0.63 -37.64
N LYS A 920 -20.80 0.20 -36.79
CA LYS A 920 -22.00 0.97 -36.43
C LYS A 920 -21.87 1.73 -35.12
N TYR A 921 -21.01 1.29 -34.21
CA TYR A 921 -20.90 1.83 -32.87
C TYR A 921 -19.48 2.25 -32.52
N PHE A 922 -19.35 3.29 -31.70
CA PHE A 922 -18.08 3.71 -31.12
C PHE A 922 -18.24 4.03 -29.62
N HIS A 923 -17.13 4.07 -28.89
CA HIS A 923 -17.13 4.35 -27.46
C HIS A 923 -16.17 5.49 -27.09
N LEU A 924 -14.88 5.21 -26.91
CA LEU A 924 -13.87 6.19 -26.45
C LEU A 924 -12.98 6.68 -27.59
N ILE A 925 -12.89 5.93 -28.68
CA ILE A 925 -12.09 6.27 -29.86
C ILE A 925 -13.00 6.87 -30.94
N ASP A 926 -12.61 8.03 -31.45
CA ASP A 926 -13.33 8.73 -32.51
C ASP A 926 -13.13 7.99 -33.86
N PRO A 927 -14.21 7.70 -34.62
CA PRO A 927 -14.12 7.01 -35.91
C PRO A 927 -13.39 7.80 -37.02
N ASP A 928 -13.28 9.14 -36.94
CA ASP A 928 -12.78 10.00 -38.05
C ASP A 928 -11.24 10.17 -38.11
N VAL A 929 -10.45 9.27 -37.49
CA VAL A 929 -9.00 9.50 -37.34
C VAL A 929 -8.21 9.26 -38.63
N ASP A 930 -8.73 8.49 -39.60
CA ASP A 930 -7.98 8.13 -40.82
C ASP A 930 -8.35 8.89 -42.11
N GLU A 931 -9.49 9.58 -42.24
CA GLU A 931 -9.95 10.04 -43.56
C GLU A 931 -10.13 11.54 -43.86
N ASP A 932 -10.01 12.51 -42.95
CA ASP A 932 -10.07 13.93 -43.37
C ASP A 932 -9.14 14.85 -42.55
N GLN A 933 -7.94 15.13 -43.08
CA GLN A 933 -6.94 16.01 -42.46
C GLN A 933 -7.25 17.52 -42.63
N THR A 934 -8.30 17.90 -43.35
CA THR A 934 -8.41 19.25 -43.95
C THR A 934 -9.53 20.14 -43.43
N LYS A 935 -10.52 19.66 -42.65
CA LYS A 935 -11.78 20.41 -42.44
C LYS A 935 -12.07 20.97 -41.04
N ASN A 936 -11.43 20.56 -39.95
CA ASN A 936 -11.78 21.11 -38.63
C ASN A 936 -10.64 21.09 -37.58
N PRO A 937 -9.93 22.23 -37.36
CA PRO A 937 -8.82 22.30 -36.40
C PRO A 937 -9.25 22.38 -34.93
N GLU A 938 -10.51 22.73 -34.61
CA GLU A 938 -10.95 22.87 -33.20
C GLU A 938 -11.20 21.53 -32.47
N ARG A 939 -11.35 20.41 -33.19
CA ARG A 939 -11.59 19.09 -32.58
C ARG A 939 -10.34 18.24 -32.31
N LYS A 940 -9.17 18.58 -32.89
CA LYS A 940 -7.94 17.77 -32.72
C LYS A 940 -7.07 18.30 -31.58
N LYS A 941 -7.37 17.92 -30.33
CA LYS A 941 -6.35 17.95 -29.26
C LYS A 941 -5.22 16.99 -29.70
N LEU A 942 -4.02 17.52 -29.91
CA LEU A 942 -2.86 16.71 -30.34
C LEU A 942 -2.49 15.72 -29.23
N LYS A 943 -2.98 14.47 -29.29
CA LYS A 943 -2.68 13.42 -28.30
C LYS A 943 -1.50 12.57 -28.78
N LEU A 944 -0.38 12.65 -28.08
CA LEU A 944 0.86 11.90 -28.37
C LEU A 944 0.83 10.54 -27.69
N LYS A 945 1.03 9.45 -28.46
CA LYS A 945 1.04 8.07 -27.94
C LYS A 945 2.11 7.87 -26.86
N GLU A 946 3.25 8.55 -27.00
CA GLU A 946 4.43 8.43 -26.15
C GLU A 946 4.20 8.91 -24.70
N VAL A 947 3.29 9.88 -24.50
CA VAL A 947 2.95 10.39 -23.15
C VAL A 947 2.31 9.29 -22.30
N HIS A 948 1.55 8.39 -22.93
CA HIS A 948 0.85 7.29 -22.29
C HIS A 948 1.72 6.04 -22.07
N LEU A 949 2.97 6.00 -22.57
CA LEU A 949 3.89 4.87 -22.30
C LEU A 949 4.21 4.73 -20.80
N THR A 950 4.09 5.81 -20.03
CA THR A 950 4.19 5.77 -18.56
C THR A 950 3.13 4.85 -17.92
N LYS A 951 1.97 4.66 -18.56
CA LYS A 951 0.92 3.74 -18.11
C LYS A 951 1.32 2.27 -18.30
N LEU A 952 2.11 1.95 -19.32
CA LEU A 952 2.71 0.61 -19.47
C LEU A 952 3.62 0.30 -18.28
N LEU A 953 4.43 1.28 -17.88
CA LEU A 953 5.34 1.14 -16.74
C LEU A 953 4.59 1.05 -15.41
N SER A 954 3.55 1.88 -15.20
CA SER A 954 2.67 1.80 -14.02
C SER A 954 2.01 0.42 -13.93
N THR A 955 1.44 -0.07 -15.03
CA THR A 955 0.84 -1.42 -15.10
C THR A 955 1.87 -2.50 -14.80
N LYS A 956 3.08 -2.41 -15.39
CA LYS A 956 4.17 -3.36 -15.10
C LYS A 956 4.54 -3.35 -13.63
N VAL A 957 4.70 -2.18 -13.02
CA VAL A 957 5.05 -2.04 -11.60
C VAL A 957 3.95 -2.65 -10.71
N ALA A 958 2.68 -2.41 -11.02
CA ALA A 958 1.54 -2.92 -10.26
C ALA A 958 1.50 -4.46 -10.23
N VAL A 959 1.77 -5.11 -11.36
CA VAL A 959 1.69 -6.59 -11.49
C VAL A 959 3.03 -7.31 -11.28
N HIS A 960 4.14 -6.57 -11.14
CA HIS A 960 5.49 -7.13 -11.17
C HIS A 960 5.74 -8.20 -10.11
N SER A 961 5.24 -8.00 -8.89
CA SER A 961 5.42 -8.94 -7.78
C SER A 961 4.78 -10.30 -8.08
N PHE A 962 3.62 -10.31 -8.73
CA PHE A 962 2.93 -11.54 -9.16
C PHE A 962 3.71 -12.25 -10.27
N VAL A 963 4.27 -11.50 -11.22
CA VAL A 963 5.15 -12.04 -12.28
C VAL A 963 6.41 -12.67 -11.69
N GLU A 964 7.11 -11.98 -10.78
CA GLU A 964 8.31 -12.54 -10.12
C GLU A 964 7.99 -13.80 -9.31
N LYS A 965 6.90 -13.80 -8.54
CA LYS A 965 6.46 -14.98 -7.77
C LYS A 965 6.14 -16.15 -8.70
N LEU A 966 5.42 -15.90 -9.80
CA LEU A 966 5.10 -16.92 -10.82
C LEU A 966 6.37 -17.50 -11.45
N PHE A 967 7.28 -16.66 -11.94
CA PHE A 967 8.52 -17.11 -12.58
C PHE A 967 9.36 -17.96 -11.63
N ARG A 968 9.52 -17.51 -10.37
CA ARG A 968 10.24 -18.25 -9.34
C ARG A 968 9.53 -19.52 -8.89
N SER A 969 8.22 -19.63 -9.02
CA SER A 969 7.50 -20.89 -8.80
C SER A 969 7.76 -21.92 -9.91
N ILE A 970 8.00 -21.46 -11.15
CA ILE A 970 8.29 -22.32 -12.30
C ILE A 970 9.71 -22.88 -12.25
N TRP A 971 10.72 -22.03 -12.02
CA TRP A 971 12.12 -22.45 -11.89
C TRP A 971 12.59 -22.58 -10.42
N GLY A 972 11.65 -22.74 -9.50
CA GLY A 972 11.89 -23.03 -8.09
C GLY A 972 12.00 -24.53 -7.83
N LEU A 973 12.69 -24.90 -6.75
CA LEU A 973 12.79 -26.28 -6.29
C LEU A 973 12.08 -26.43 -4.94
N THR A 974 10.99 -27.18 -4.90
CA THR A 974 10.31 -27.56 -3.64
C THR A 974 11.13 -28.62 -2.92
N LEU A 975 11.47 -28.39 -1.64
CA LEU A 975 12.34 -29.30 -0.86
C LEU A 975 13.67 -29.64 -1.56
N SER A 976 14.20 -28.71 -2.37
CA SER A 976 15.41 -28.89 -3.19
C SER A 976 15.33 -30.02 -4.23
N ARG A 977 14.12 -30.48 -4.59
CA ARG A 977 13.88 -31.48 -5.65
C ARG A 977 13.13 -30.86 -6.83
N SER A 978 13.49 -31.27 -8.04
CA SER A 978 12.76 -30.91 -9.26
C SER A 978 11.69 -31.98 -9.56
N PRO A 979 10.66 -31.67 -10.38
CA PRO A 979 9.70 -32.69 -10.81
C PRO A 979 10.39 -33.85 -11.53
N PHE A 980 9.96 -35.09 -11.26
CA PHE A 980 10.57 -36.31 -11.81
C PHE A 980 10.75 -36.24 -13.33
N ALA A 981 9.71 -35.82 -14.06
CA ALA A 981 9.76 -35.70 -15.51
C ALA A 981 10.77 -34.67 -16.03
N VAL A 982 10.97 -33.56 -15.31
CA VAL A 982 11.98 -32.56 -15.70
C VAL A 982 13.38 -33.11 -15.53
N LYS A 983 13.67 -33.73 -14.37
CA LYS A 983 14.98 -34.34 -14.11
C LYS A 983 15.28 -35.45 -15.11
N TYR A 984 14.36 -36.39 -15.28
CA TYR A 984 14.48 -37.51 -16.21
C TYR A 984 14.75 -37.02 -17.64
N PHE A 985 13.92 -36.09 -18.14
CA PHE A 985 14.05 -35.61 -19.51
C PHE A 985 15.32 -34.77 -19.73
N PHE A 986 15.76 -33.99 -18.75
CA PHE A 986 17.01 -33.24 -18.87
C PHE A 986 18.23 -34.15 -18.83
N ASP A 987 18.23 -35.21 -18.02
CA ASP A 987 19.28 -36.23 -18.03
C ASP A 987 19.30 -37.01 -19.36
N PHE A 988 18.12 -37.26 -19.95
CA PHE A 988 18.01 -37.82 -21.30
C PHE A 988 18.69 -36.92 -22.35
N LEU A 989 18.41 -35.60 -22.33
CA LEU A 989 19.05 -34.63 -23.24
C LEU A 989 20.56 -34.57 -23.06
N ASP A 990 21.03 -34.59 -21.80
CA ASP A 990 22.46 -34.58 -21.47
C ASP A 990 23.14 -35.86 -22.02
N THR A 991 22.52 -37.02 -21.83
CA THR A 991 22.99 -38.31 -22.37
C THR A 991 23.03 -38.33 -23.91
N GLN A 992 22.01 -37.76 -24.57
CA GLN A 992 22.01 -37.69 -26.04
C GLN A 992 23.11 -36.76 -26.57
N ALA A 993 23.34 -35.62 -25.92
CA ALA A 993 24.43 -34.73 -26.31
C ALA A 993 25.81 -35.42 -26.16
N GLU A 994 26.02 -36.19 -25.10
CA GLU A 994 27.23 -36.99 -24.89
C GLU A 994 27.40 -38.05 -25.99
N ASN A 995 26.35 -38.81 -26.31
CA ASN A 995 26.35 -39.81 -27.38
C ASN A 995 26.67 -39.19 -28.76
N MET A 996 26.18 -37.98 -29.00
CA MET A 996 26.42 -37.20 -30.22
C MET A 996 27.75 -36.43 -30.19
N LYS A 997 28.54 -36.55 -29.11
CA LYS A 997 29.83 -35.87 -28.89
C LYS A 997 29.75 -34.35 -28.95
N ILE A 998 28.64 -33.78 -28.48
CA ILE A 998 28.43 -32.32 -28.41
C ILE A 998 29.06 -31.81 -27.12
N THR A 999 30.07 -30.93 -27.25
CA THR A 999 30.79 -30.35 -26.10
C THR A 999 30.38 -28.91 -25.76
N ASP A 1000 29.58 -28.26 -26.61
CA ASP A 1000 29.12 -26.87 -26.41
C ASP A 1000 27.93 -26.84 -25.42
N PRO A 1001 28.10 -26.28 -24.20
CA PRO A 1001 27.03 -26.21 -23.20
C PRO A 1001 25.85 -25.33 -23.63
N ASP A 1002 26.04 -24.42 -24.59
CA ASP A 1002 24.95 -23.61 -25.14
C ASP A 1002 23.92 -24.49 -25.85
N VAL A 1003 24.36 -25.57 -26.51
CA VAL A 1003 23.46 -26.48 -27.22
C VAL A 1003 22.50 -27.15 -26.23
N LEU A 1004 23.03 -27.66 -25.12
CA LEU A 1004 22.22 -28.26 -24.05
C LEU A 1004 21.26 -27.25 -23.43
N HIS A 1005 21.72 -26.03 -23.16
CA HIS A 1005 20.85 -24.96 -22.65
C HIS A 1005 19.70 -24.66 -23.61
N ILE A 1006 19.97 -24.61 -24.92
CA ILE A 1006 18.95 -24.38 -25.94
C ILE A 1006 17.99 -25.56 -26.05
N TRP A 1007 18.46 -26.81 -26.02
CA TRP A 1007 17.60 -27.99 -26.06
C TRP A 1007 16.66 -28.04 -24.84
N LYS A 1008 17.18 -27.78 -23.63
CA LYS A 1008 16.37 -27.69 -22.40
C LYS A 1008 15.32 -26.57 -22.51
N THR A 1009 15.70 -25.42 -23.05
CA THR A 1009 14.80 -24.27 -23.24
C THR A 1009 13.71 -24.53 -24.29
N ASN A 1010 14.07 -25.16 -25.40
CA ASN A 1010 13.16 -25.47 -26.51
C ASN A 1010 12.21 -26.64 -26.19
N SER A 1011 12.58 -27.53 -25.27
CA SER A 1011 11.78 -28.70 -24.90
C SER A 1011 10.76 -28.43 -23.80
N LEU A 1012 11.10 -27.64 -22.78
CA LEU A 1012 10.24 -27.43 -21.61
C LEU A 1012 9.67 -26.00 -21.54
N PRO A 1013 10.45 -24.93 -21.29
CA PRO A 1013 9.93 -23.55 -21.24
C PRO A 1013 9.12 -23.15 -22.47
N LEU A 1014 9.67 -23.37 -23.66
CA LEU A 1014 9.04 -22.93 -24.91
C LEU A 1014 7.76 -23.70 -25.25
N ARG A 1015 7.71 -25.00 -24.97
CA ARG A 1015 6.61 -25.89 -25.41
C ARG A 1015 5.50 -26.01 -24.38
N PHE A 1016 5.87 -26.10 -23.11
CA PHE A 1016 4.92 -26.28 -22.03
C PHE A 1016 4.61 -24.94 -21.35
N TRP A 1017 5.60 -24.31 -20.72
CA TRP A 1017 5.35 -23.13 -19.87
C TRP A 1017 4.82 -21.93 -20.65
N ILE A 1018 5.32 -21.65 -21.85
CA ILE A 1018 4.77 -20.58 -22.69
C ILE A 1018 3.33 -20.86 -23.10
N ASN A 1019 2.98 -22.12 -23.37
CA ASN A 1019 1.61 -22.48 -23.71
C ASN A 1019 0.68 -22.23 -22.53
N ILE A 1020 1.09 -22.60 -21.31
CA ILE A 1020 0.33 -22.35 -20.07
C ILE A 1020 0.24 -20.85 -19.75
N LEU A 1021 1.34 -20.10 -19.86
CA LEU A 1021 1.40 -18.65 -19.59
C LEU A 1021 0.51 -17.86 -20.54
N LYS A 1022 0.51 -18.22 -21.83
CA LYS A 1022 -0.34 -17.57 -22.83
C LYS A 1022 -1.78 -18.03 -22.75
N ASN A 1023 -2.06 -19.26 -22.32
CA ASN A 1023 -3.40 -19.84 -22.34
C ASN A 1023 -3.84 -20.29 -20.95
N PRO A 1024 -4.06 -19.37 -20.00
CA PRO A 1024 -4.51 -19.71 -18.65
C PRO A 1024 -5.88 -20.38 -18.63
N GLN A 1025 -6.72 -20.17 -19.65
CA GLN A 1025 -7.98 -20.88 -19.84
C GLN A 1025 -7.80 -22.39 -20.08
N PHE A 1026 -6.59 -22.87 -20.37
CA PHE A 1026 -6.32 -24.32 -20.38
C PHE A 1026 -6.25 -24.90 -18.97
N VAL A 1027 -6.01 -24.07 -17.95
CA VAL A 1027 -5.83 -24.48 -16.56
C VAL A 1027 -7.04 -24.11 -15.70
N PHE A 1028 -7.69 -22.99 -16.00
CA PHE A 1028 -8.78 -22.44 -15.20
C PHE A 1028 -10.07 -22.31 -16.01
N ASP A 1029 -11.21 -22.45 -15.31
CA ASP A 1029 -12.51 -22.07 -15.85
C ASP A 1029 -12.64 -20.54 -15.89
N MET A 1030 -12.12 -19.97 -16.97
CA MET A 1030 -12.13 -18.54 -17.24
C MET A 1030 -12.15 -18.22 -18.73
N GLU A 1031 -12.69 -17.05 -19.05
CA GLU A 1031 -12.65 -16.48 -20.38
C GLU A 1031 -11.38 -15.65 -20.59
N LYS A 1032 -10.80 -15.75 -21.79
CA LYS A 1032 -9.59 -15.02 -22.17
C LYS A 1032 -9.93 -14.01 -23.27
N THR A 1033 -9.92 -12.74 -22.91
CA THR A 1033 -10.11 -11.63 -23.87
C THR A 1033 -8.87 -11.45 -24.77
N PRO A 1034 -9.02 -10.96 -26.02
CA PRO A 1034 -7.91 -10.57 -26.88
C PRO A 1034 -6.90 -9.60 -26.23
N HIS A 1035 -7.38 -8.60 -25.49
CA HIS A 1035 -6.50 -7.67 -24.76
C HIS A 1035 -5.62 -8.38 -23.71
N LEU A 1036 -6.22 -9.27 -22.91
CA LEU A 1036 -5.50 -10.11 -21.96
C LEU A 1036 -4.46 -11.00 -22.66
N ASP A 1037 -4.75 -11.58 -23.83
CA ASP A 1037 -3.76 -12.31 -24.63
C ASP A 1037 -2.55 -11.42 -25.00
N GLY A 1038 -2.82 -10.17 -25.39
CA GLY A 1038 -1.79 -9.19 -25.69
C GLY A 1038 -0.85 -8.93 -24.52
N CYS A 1039 -1.39 -8.84 -23.29
CA CYS A 1039 -0.61 -8.63 -22.08
C CYS A 1039 0.15 -9.90 -21.65
N LEU A 1040 -0.50 -11.06 -21.68
CA LEU A 1040 0.14 -12.35 -21.39
C LEU A 1040 1.26 -12.66 -22.39
N SER A 1041 1.12 -12.24 -23.65
CA SER A 1041 2.18 -12.35 -24.65
C SER A 1041 3.42 -11.54 -24.29
N VAL A 1042 3.27 -10.35 -23.67
CA VAL A 1042 4.40 -9.55 -23.18
C VAL A 1042 5.11 -10.25 -22.01
N ILE A 1043 4.35 -10.80 -21.06
CA ILE A 1043 4.90 -11.56 -19.93
C ILE A 1043 5.60 -12.84 -20.42
N ALA A 1044 4.97 -13.58 -21.32
CA ALA A 1044 5.51 -14.78 -21.94
C ALA A 1044 6.80 -14.48 -22.75
N GLN A 1045 6.87 -13.34 -23.44
CA GLN A 1045 8.09 -12.90 -24.11
C GLN A 1045 9.22 -12.62 -23.10
N ALA A 1046 8.92 -11.92 -22.00
CA ALA A 1046 9.89 -11.67 -20.93
C ALA A 1046 10.36 -12.98 -20.26
N PHE A 1047 9.46 -13.94 -20.10
CA PHE A 1047 9.79 -15.30 -19.65
C PHE A 1047 10.78 -15.95 -20.61
N MET A 1048 10.51 -16.01 -21.92
CA MET A 1048 11.45 -16.58 -22.89
C MET A 1048 12.80 -15.84 -22.95
N ASP A 1049 12.78 -14.51 -22.87
CA ASP A 1049 14.01 -13.70 -22.89
C ASP A 1049 14.90 -14.01 -21.67
N SER A 1050 14.32 -14.47 -20.57
CA SER A 1050 15.04 -14.95 -19.36
C SER A 1050 15.82 -16.25 -19.60
N PHE A 1051 15.45 -17.05 -20.61
CA PHE A 1051 16.21 -18.24 -21.02
C PHE A 1051 17.17 -17.95 -22.18
N SER A 1052 17.21 -16.74 -22.72
CA SER A 1052 18.11 -16.42 -23.84
C SER A 1052 19.58 -16.39 -23.42
N LEU A 1053 20.46 -16.94 -24.25
CA LEU A 1053 21.91 -16.84 -24.09
C LEU A 1053 22.49 -15.52 -24.64
N SER A 1054 21.79 -14.85 -25.56
CA SER A 1054 22.27 -13.60 -26.17
C SER A 1054 22.08 -12.40 -25.25
N GLU A 1055 23.05 -11.49 -25.22
CA GLU A 1055 22.87 -10.20 -24.54
C GLU A 1055 21.83 -9.34 -25.28
N MET A 1056 20.97 -8.68 -24.51
CA MET A 1056 19.91 -7.87 -25.10
C MET A 1056 20.48 -6.52 -25.55
N GLN A 1057 20.50 -6.27 -26.86
CA GLN A 1057 20.86 -4.96 -27.40
C GLN A 1057 19.67 -4.01 -27.26
N LEU A 1058 19.78 -3.07 -26.32
CA LEU A 1058 18.77 -2.04 -26.08
C LEU A 1058 19.12 -0.79 -26.89
N GLY A 1059 18.21 -0.39 -27.78
CA GLY A 1059 18.33 0.82 -28.59
C GLY A 1059 16.97 1.44 -28.84
N LYS A 1060 16.93 2.61 -29.49
CA LYS A 1060 15.69 3.36 -29.78
C LYS A 1060 14.67 2.55 -30.60
N TYR A 1061 15.12 1.56 -31.37
CA TYR A 1061 14.28 0.71 -32.21
C TYR A 1061 13.92 -0.64 -31.56
N ALA A 1062 14.28 -0.85 -30.29
CA ALA A 1062 13.87 -2.05 -29.58
C ALA A 1062 12.35 -2.00 -29.30
N PRO A 1063 11.64 -3.12 -29.46
CA PRO A 1063 10.20 -3.15 -29.24
C PRO A 1063 9.88 -2.91 -27.76
N THR A 1064 8.78 -2.19 -27.49
CA THR A 1064 8.42 -1.69 -26.15
C THR A 1064 8.25 -2.80 -25.12
N ASN A 1065 7.72 -3.96 -25.52
CA ASN A 1065 7.61 -5.14 -24.66
C ASN A 1065 8.97 -5.61 -24.10
N LYS A 1066 10.06 -5.52 -24.88
CA LYS A 1066 11.43 -5.83 -24.43
C LYS A 1066 11.99 -4.74 -23.53
N LEU A 1067 11.72 -3.48 -23.84
CA LEU A 1067 12.14 -2.35 -23.01
C LEU A 1067 11.53 -2.42 -21.59
N LEU A 1068 10.27 -2.87 -21.50
CA LEU A 1068 9.49 -2.89 -20.26
C LEU A 1068 10.08 -3.78 -19.16
N TYR A 1069 10.69 -4.91 -19.54
CA TYR A 1069 11.32 -5.87 -18.61
C TYR A 1069 12.85 -5.87 -18.68
N ALA A 1070 13.46 -4.97 -19.45
CA ALA A 1070 14.89 -5.03 -19.77
C ALA A 1070 15.82 -5.03 -18.56
N LYS A 1071 15.44 -4.36 -17.48
CA LYS A 1071 16.22 -4.30 -16.24
C LYS A 1071 16.12 -5.59 -15.39
N ASP A 1072 15.06 -6.38 -15.57
CA ASP A 1072 14.80 -7.58 -14.77
C ASP A 1072 15.42 -8.84 -15.41
N ILE A 1073 15.46 -8.89 -16.75
CA ILE A 1073 15.96 -10.04 -17.53
C ILE A 1073 17.36 -10.53 -17.09
N PRO A 1074 18.37 -9.67 -16.83
CA PRO A 1074 19.69 -10.15 -16.40
C PRO A 1074 19.64 -10.95 -15.08
N LYS A 1075 18.79 -10.55 -14.14
CA LYS A 1075 18.57 -11.26 -12.88
C LYS A 1075 17.89 -12.62 -13.13
N PHE A 1076 16.83 -12.64 -13.93
CA PHE A 1076 16.14 -13.90 -14.27
C PHE A 1076 17.05 -14.87 -15.02
N LYS A 1077 17.91 -14.39 -15.94
CA LYS A 1077 18.92 -15.21 -16.61
C LYS A 1077 19.88 -15.90 -15.63
N GLN A 1078 20.28 -15.21 -14.56
CA GLN A 1078 21.12 -15.82 -13.53
C GLN A 1078 20.37 -16.89 -12.75
N GLU A 1079 19.11 -16.62 -12.36
CA GLU A 1079 18.25 -17.60 -11.69
C GLU A 1079 18.03 -18.86 -12.55
N VAL A 1080 17.75 -18.70 -13.86
CA VAL A 1080 17.60 -19.81 -14.82
C VAL A 1080 18.89 -20.63 -14.96
N LYS A 1081 20.05 -19.97 -15.05
CA LYS A 1081 21.34 -20.67 -15.11
C LYS A 1081 21.59 -21.50 -13.83
N MET A 1082 21.22 -20.96 -12.67
CA MET A 1082 21.28 -21.70 -11.40
C MET A 1082 20.30 -22.87 -11.38
N TYR A 1083 19.08 -22.70 -11.87
CA TYR A 1083 18.07 -23.75 -11.96
C TYR A 1083 18.54 -24.95 -12.80
N TYR A 1084 19.03 -24.72 -14.02
CA TYR A 1084 19.57 -25.80 -14.86
C TYR A 1084 20.79 -26.47 -14.24
N LYS A 1085 21.65 -25.70 -13.57
CA LYS A 1085 22.79 -26.26 -12.84
C LYS A 1085 22.32 -27.16 -11.69
N GLN A 1086 21.37 -26.70 -10.89
CA GLN A 1086 20.85 -27.46 -9.75
C GLN A 1086 20.17 -28.77 -10.18
N ILE A 1087 19.42 -28.77 -11.28
CA ILE A 1087 18.82 -30.01 -11.82
C ILE A 1087 19.90 -31.00 -12.28
N ARG A 1088 20.94 -30.49 -12.97
CA ARG A 1088 22.05 -31.35 -13.40
C ARG A 1088 22.79 -31.95 -12.21
N ASP A 1089 22.99 -31.17 -11.15
CA ASP A 1089 23.73 -31.59 -9.96
C ASP A 1089 22.88 -32.51 -9.02
N GLN A 1090 21.58 -32.69 -9.29
CA GLN A 1090 20.73 -33.65 -8.57
C GLN A 1090 21.05 -35.11 -8.97
N SER A 1091 20.80 -36.04 -8.04
CA SER A 1091 20.89 -37.48 -8.30
C SER A 1091 19.99 -37.89 -9.48
N PRO A 1092 20.47 -38.75 -10.39
CA PRO A 1092 19.67 -39.23 -11.52
C PRO A 1092 18.48 -40.05 -11.03
N VAL A 1093 17.35 -39.94 -11.73
CA VAL A 1093 16.16 -40.76 -11.48
C VAL A 1093 16.40 -42.14 -12.07
N THR A 1094 16.23 -43.20 -11.29
CA THR A 1094 16.41 -44.55 -11.81
C THR A 1094 15.27 -44.93 -12.77
N PRO A 1095 15.51 -45.78 -13.79
CA PRO A 1095 14.45 -46.21 -14.70
C PRO A 1095 13.26 -46.88 -13.99
N ALA A 1096 13.51 -47.58 -12.87
CA ALA A 1096 12.46 -48.20 -12.06
C ALA A 1096 11.58 -47.15 -11.37
N GLU A 1097 12.19 -46.20 -10.65
CA GLU A 1097 11.45 -45.10 -9.99
C GLU A 1097 10.62 -44.29 -10.99
N PHE A 1098 11.16 -44.05 -12.18
CA PHE A 1098 10.43 -43.30 -13.20
C PHE A 1098 9.27 -44.10 -13.80
N LYS A 1099 9.45 -45.41 -14.03
CA LYS A 1099 8.36 -46.29 -14.47
C LYS A 1099 7.24 -46.37 -13.44
N ASP A 1100 7.56 -46.43 -12.15
CA ASP A 1100 6.57 -46.41 -11.08
C ASP A 1100 5.77 -45.10 -11.09
N PHE A 1101 6.44 -43.95 -11.22
CA PHE A 1101 5.79 -42.65 -11.38
C PHE A 1101 4.83 -42.61 -12.59
N LEU A 1102 5.26 -43.09 -13.76
CA LEU A 1102 4.43 -43.12 -14.96
C LEU A 1102 3.24 -44.08 -14.82
N HIS A 1103 3.41 -45.19 -14.11
CA HIS A 1103 2.32 -46.13 -13.82
C HIS A 1103 1.27 -45.51 -12.90
N GLU A 1104 1.71 -44.79 -11.86
CA GLU A 1104 0.82 -44.04 -10.97
C GLU A 1104 0.02 -42.96 -11.73
N GLU A 1105 0.67 -42.18 -12.60
CA GLU A 1105 -0.02 -41.17 -13.41
C GLU A 1105 -1.00 -41.81 -14.42
N SER A 1106 -0.65 -42.94 -15.03
CA SER A 1106 -1.55 -43.69 -15.93
C SER A 1106 -2.80 -44.17 -15.19
N LYS A 1107 -2.61 -44.69 -13.96
CA LYS A 1107 -3.69 -45.22 -13.12
C LYS A 1107 -4.60 -44.12 -12.56
N LYS A 1108 -4.03 -42.98 -12.20
CA LYS A 1108 -4.75 -41.82 -11.64
C LYS A 1108 -5.77 -41.25 -12.63
N HIS A 1109 -5.49 -41.37 -13.92
CA HIS A 1109 -6.30 -40.83 -15.01
C HIS A 1109 -6.91 -41.95 -15.88
N GLU A 1110 -7.00 -43.16 -15.31
CA GLU A 1110 -7.65 -44.29 -15.95
C GLU A 1110 -9.14 -43.96 -16.16
N ASN A 1111 -9.64 -44.22 -17.37
CA ASN A 1111 -11.04 -43.96 -17.79
C ASN A 1111 -11.45 -42.49 -17.99
N GLU A 1112 -10.52 -41.52 -17.96
CA GLU A 1112 -10.83 -40.11 -18.28
C GLU A 1112 -11.08 -39.89 -19.78
N PHE A 1113 -10.42 -40.69 -20.65
CA PHE A 1113 -10.50 -40.55 -22.10
C PHE A 1113 -11.17 -41.73 -22.80
N ASN A 1114 -11.70 -41.44 -24.00
CA ASN A 1114 -12.27 -42.41 -24.92
C ASN A 1114 -11.22 -42.91 -25.92
N GLU A 1115 -10.47 -43.95 -25.51
CA GLU A 1115 -9.44 -44.59 -26.35
C GLU A 1115 -10.01 -45.11 -27.69
N ALA A 1116 -11.25 -45.61 -27.71
CA ALA A 1116 -11.88 -46.12 -28.93
C ALA A 1116 -12.14 -45.01 -29.95
N ALA A 1117 -12.59 -43.83 -29.52
CA ALA A 1117 -12.75 -42.67 -30.41
C ALA A 1117 -11.39 -42.23 -30.99
N ALA A 1118 -10.35 -42.16 -30.15
CA ALA A 1118 -9.00 -41.81 -30.60
C ALA A 1118 -8.46 -42.81 -31.64
N LEU A 1119 -8.66 -44.11 -31.44
CA LEU A 1119 -8.25 -45.16 -32.38
C LEU A 1119 -9.01 -45.08 -33.71
N LYS A 1120 -10.32 -44.77 -33.69
CA LYS A 1120 -11.12 -44.58 -34.91
C LYS A 1120 -10.64 -43.39 -35.73
N GLU A 1121 -10.33 -42.28 -35.08
CA GLU A 1121 -9.78 -41.10 -35.76
C GLU A 1121 -8.35 -41.33 -36.26
N LEU A 1122 -7.52 -42.05 -35.49
CA LEU A 1122 -6.17 -42.40 -35.90
C LEU A 1122 -6.17 -43.34 -37.12
N TYR A 1123 -7.12 -44.28 -37.19
CA TYR A 1123 -7.28 -45.16 -38.34
C TYR A 1123 -7.53 -44.40 -39.64
N LYS A 1124 -8.22 -43.24 -39.62
CA LYS A 1124 -8.43 -42.43 -40.84
C LYS A 1124 -7.11 -42.00 -41.48
N PHE A 1125 -6.09 -41.72 -40.67
CA PHE A 1125 -4.74 -41.42 -41.18
C PHE A 1125 -4.07 -42.67 -41.74
N ILE A 1126 -4.19 -43.81 -41.06
CA ILE A 1126 -3.63 -45.10 -41.53
C ILE A 1126 -4.28 -45.51 -42.86
N GLU A 1127 -5.60 -45.35 -43.00
CA GLU A 1127 -6.33 -45.65 -44.22
C GLU A 1127 -5.86 -44.76 -45.38
N ARG A 1128 -5.70 -43.45 -45.11
CA ARG A 1128 -5.28 -42.46 -46.11
C ARG A 1128 -3.87 -42.70 -46.65
N TYR A 1129 -2.95 -43.16 -45.80
CA TYR A 1129 -1.53 -43.37 -46.12
C TYR A 1129 -1.13 -44.86 -46.08
N PHE A 1130 -2.10 -45.75 -46.32
CA PHE A 1130 -1.92 -47.19 -46.12
C PHE A 1130 -0.79 -47.77 -46.97
N THR A 1131 -0.65 -47.29 -48.20
CA THR A 1131 0.37 -47.74 -49.16
C THR A 1131 1.79 -47.39 -48.71
N GLU A 1132 1.97 -46.16 -48.27
CA GLU A 1132 3.22 -45.57 -47.79
C GLU A 1132 3.65 -46.24 -46.48
N ILE A 1133 2.71 -46.43 -45.56
CA ILE A 1133 2.94 -47.17 -44.31
C ILE A 1133 3.39 -48.60 -44.63
N LYS A 1134 2.69 -49.31 -45.51
CA LYS A 1134 3.06 -50.69 -45.89
C LYS A 1134 4.46 -50.76 -46.50
N GLN A 1135 4.79 -49.85 -47.40
CA GLN A 1135 6.14 -49.77 -47.99
C GLN A 1135 7.20 -49.55 -46.91
N LYS A 1136 6.96 -48.62 -45.98
CA LYS A 1136 7.91 -48.33 -44.91
C LYS A 1136 8.12 -49.51 -43.96
N LEU A 1137 7.06 -50.27 -43.68
CA LEU A 1137 7.14 -51.51 -42.90
C LEU A 1137 7.98 -52.58 -43.61
N ASP A 1138 7.93 -52.65 -44.94
CA ASP A 1138 8.78 -53.54 -45.74
C ASP A 1138 10.26 -53.09 -45.70
N GLU A 1139 10.52 -51.79 -45.80
CA GLU A 1139 11.87 -51.21 -45.72
C GLU A 1139 12.53 -51.44 -44.35
N ASN A 1140 11.76 -51.29 -43.27
CA ASN A 1140 12.26 -51.43 -41.90
C ASN A 1140 12.31 -52.88 -41.39
N GLY A 1141 12.01 -53.87 -42.24
CA GLY A 1141 12.11 -55.28 -41.90
C GLY A 1141 11.07 -55.76 -40.86
N VAL A 1142 9.89 -55.15 -40.83
CA VAL A 1142 8.82 -55.52 -39.89
C VAL A 1142 8.32 -56.95 -40.18
N PRO A 1143 8.12 -57.80 -39.14
CA PRO A 1143 7.61 -59.16 -39.30
C PRO A 1143 6.36 -59.25 -40.18
N ALA A 1144 6.27 -60.33 -40.99
CA ALA A 1144 5.13 -60.56 -41.88
C ALA A 1144 3.79 -60.61 -41.12
N GLU A 1145 3.80 -61.14 -39.89
CA GLU A 1145 2.63 -61.24 -39.01
C GLU A 1145 1.99 -59.87 -38.71
N LEU A 1146 2.78 -58.83 -38.44
CA LEU A 1146 2.26 -57.48 -38.17
C LEU A 1146 1.65 -56.84 -39.43
N LYS A 1147 2.19 -57.17 -40.61
CA LYS A 1147 1.66 -56.70 -41.90
C LYS A 1147 0.33 -57.38 -42.25
N GLU A 1148 0.21 -58.67 -41.96
CA GLU A 1148 -1.06 -59.41 -42.08
C GLU A 1148 -2.10 -58.88 -41.09
N GLN A 1149 -1.70 -58.59 -39.84
CA GLN A 1149 -2.57 -57.97 -38.85
C GLN A 1149 -3.04 -56.57 -39.28
N LEU A 1150 -2.18 -55.73 -39.87
CA LEU A 1150 -2.59 -54.45 -40.45
C LEU A 1150 -3.64 -54.61 -41.57
N GLN A 1151 -3.49 -55.62 -42.44
CA GLN A 1151 -4.49 -55.93 -43.46
C GLN A 1151 -5.81 -56.43 -42.86
N HIS A 1152 -5.75 -57.25 -41.81
CA HIS A 1152 -6.94 -57.70 -41.08
C HIS A 1152 -7.68 -56.54 -40.41
N VAL A 1153 -6.95 -55.62 -39.77
CA VAL A 1153 -7.51 -54.39 -39.18
C VAL A 1153 -8.21 -53.56 -40.25
N LYS A 1154 -7.58 -53.38 -41.42
CA LYS A 1154 -8.20 -52.67 -42.55
C LYS A 1154 -9.52 -53.30 -42.99
N GLN A 1155 -9.54 -54.61 -43.22
CA GLN A 1155 -10.76 -55.33 -43.60
C GLN A 1155 -11.86 -55.19 -42.55
N SER A 1156 -11.50 -55.19 -41.27
CA SER A 1156 -12.44 -55.07 -40.15
C SER A 1156 -13.10 -53.67 -40.13
N PHE A 1157 -12.31 -52.61 -40.31
CA PHE A 1157 -12.82 -51.24 -40.41
C PHE A 1157 -13.63 -50.97 -41.70
N ASP A 1158 -13.25 -51.58 -42.82
CA ASP A 1158 -13.99 -51.47 -44.08
C ASP A 1158 -15.36 -52.19 -43.98
N GLY A 1159 -15.43 -53.30 -43.24
CA GLY A 1159 -16.67 -54.02 -42.93
C GLY A 1159 -17.66 -53.21 -42.08
N LEU A 1160 -17.19 -52.32 -41.22
CA LEU A 1160 -18.04 -51.38 -40.47
C LEU A 1160 -18.67 -50.32 -41.38
N LYS A 1161 -17.95 -49.84 -42.40
CA LYS A 1161 -18.49 -48.90 -43.41
C LYS A 1161 -19.60 -49.55 -44.23
N SER A 1162 -19.46 -50.82 -44.61
CA SER A 1162 -20.49 -51.54 -45.39
C SER A 1162 -21.76 -51.87 -44.60
N CYS A 1163 -21.70 -51.98 -43.27
CA CYS A 1163 -22.88 -52.20 -42.40
C CYS A 1163 -23.73 -50.94 -42.17
N SER A 1164 -23.31 -49.75 -42.61
CA SER A 1164 -24.06 -48.49 -42.49
C SER A 1164 -25.08 -48.24 -43.63
N TRP A 1165 -25.24 -49.19 -44.56
CA TRP A 1165 -26.16 -49.13 -45.71
C TRP A 1165 -27.30 -50.16 -45.59
N SER A 1166 -27.89 -50.32 -44.41
CA SER A 1166 -29.16 -51.07 -44.22
C SER A 1166 -30.13 -50.33 -43.32
#